data_AF-P40136-F1
#
_entry.id   AF-P40136-F1
#
_cell.length_a   1.000
_cell.length_b   1.000
_cell.length_c   1.000
_cell.angle_alpha   90.00
_cell.angle_beta   90.00
_cell.angle_gamma   90.00
#
_symmetry.space_group_name_H-M   'P 1'
#
loop_
_entity.id
_entity.type
_entity.pdbx_description
1 polymer ?
#
loop_
_entity_poly.entity_id
_entity_poly.type
_entity_poly.pdbx_seq_one_letter_code
_entity_poly.pdbx_strand_id
1 'polypeptide(L)'
;MTRNKFIPNKFSIISFSVLLFAISSSQAIEVNAMNEHYTESDIKRNHKTEKNKTEKEKFKDSINNLVKTEFTNETLDKIQQTQDLLKKIPKDVLEIYSELGGEIYFTDIDLVEHKELQDLSEEEKNSMNSRGEKVPFASRFVFEKKRETPKLIINIKDYAINSEQSKEVYYEIGKGISLDIISKDKSLDPEFLNLIKSLSDDSDSSDLLFSQKFKEKLELNNKSIDINFIKENLTEFQHAFSLAFSYYFAPDHRTVLELYAPDMFEYMNKLEKGGFEKISESLKKEGVEKDRIDVLKGEKALKASGLVPEHADAFKKIARELNTYILFRPVNKLATNLIKSGVATKGLNVHGKSSDWGPVAGYIPFDQDLSKKHGQQLAVEKGNLENKKSITEHEGEIGKIPLKLDHLRIEELKENGIILKGKKEIDNGKKYYLLESNNQVYEFRISDENNEVQYKTKEGKITVLGEKFNWRNIEVMAKNVEGVLKPLTADYDLFALAPSLTEIKKQIPQKEWDKVVNTPNSLEKQKGVTNLLIKYGIERKPDSTKGTLSNWQKQMLDRLNEAVKYTGYTGGDVVNHGTEQDNEEFPEKDNEIFIINPEGEFILTKNWEMTGRFIEKNITGKDYLYYFNRSYNKIAPGNKAYIEWTDPITKAKINTIPTSAEFIKNLSSIRRSSNVGVYKDSGDKDEFAKKESVKKIAGYLSDYYNSANHIFSQEKKRKISIFRGIQAYNEIENVLKSKQIAPEYKNYFQYLKERITNQVQLLLTHQKSNIEFKLLYKQLNFTENETDNFEVFQKIIDEK
;
A
#
# COMPACT_ATOMS: atom_id res chain seq x y z
N MET A 1 29.39 41.03 -30.40
CA MET A 1 28.15 40.87 -31.20
C MET A 1 27.85 39.39 -31.35
N THR A 2 26.94 38.86 -30.52
CA THR A 2 26.03 37.70 -30.73
C THR A 2 25.55 37.22 -29.35
N ARG A 3 24.37 37.70 -28.95
CA ARG A 3 23.61 37.16 -27.81
C ARG A 3 22.97 35.84 -28.25
N ASN A 4 23.45 34.71 -27.75
CA ASN A 4 22.70 33.44 -27.83
C ASN A 4 21.66 33.41 -26.70
N LYS A 5 20.38 33.52 -27.07
CA LYS A 5 19.23 33.30 -26.20
C LYS A 5 19.11 31.80 -25.89
N PHE A 6 19.34 31.42 -24.64
CA PHE A 6 18.91 30.15 -24.07
C PHE A 6 17.38 30.16 -23.94
N ILE A 7 16.70 29.19 -24.56
CA ILE A 7 15.27 28.91 -24.38
C ILE A 7 15.16 27.86 -23.25
N PRO A 8 14.52 28.16 -22.11
CA PRO A 8 14.29 27.14 -21.09
C PRO A 8 13.16 26.20 -21.54
N ASN A 9 13.42 24.90 -21.50
CA ASN A 9 12.46 23.84 -21.77
C ASN A 9 11.22 23.98 -20.86
N LYS A 10 10.04 23.86 -21.47
CA LYS A 10 8.73 23.94 -20.84
C LYS A 10 8.58 22.87 -19.76
N PHE A 11 8.51 23.32 -18.50
CA PHE A 11 7.97 22.53 -17.40
C PHE A 11 6.51 22.18 -17.69
N SER A 12 6.24 20.90 -17.96
CA SER A 12 4.90 20.36 -18.07
C SER A 12 4.22 20.37 -16.70
N ILE A 13 2.94 20.78 -16.68
CA ILE A 13 2.02 20.98 -15.54
C ILE A 13 1.75 19.71 -14.69
N ILE A 14 2.58 18.67 -14.82
CA ILE A 14 2.38 17.35 -14.21
C ILE A 14 2.83 17.30 -12.73
N SER A 15 3.55 18.31 -12.23
CA SER A 15 4.09 18.33 -10.86
C SER A 15 3.18 18.94 -9.78
N PHE A 16 1.98 19.44 -10.11
CA PHE A 16 1.14 20.18 -9.14
C PHE A 16 0.07 19.33 -8.42
N SER A 17 -0.30 18.16 -8.94
CA SER A 17 -1.41 17.35 -8.40
C SER A 17 -0.99 16.21 -7.47
N VAL A 18 0.28 15.76 -7.51
CA VAL A 18 0.79 14.72 -6.59
C VAL A 18 0.84 15.22 -5.13
N LEU A 19 0.88 16.53 -4.91
CA LEU A 19 0.89 17.10 -3.55
C LEU A 19 -0.48 17.24 -2.90
N LEU A 20 -1.57 17.34 -3.67
CA LEU A 20 -2.90 17.54 -3.08
C LEU A 20 -3.39 16.31 -2.31
N PHE A 21 -2.95 15.11 -2.68
CA PHE A 21 -3.32 13.88 -1.97
C PHE A 21 -2.55 13.64 -0.66
N ALA A 22 -1.33 14.18 -0.53
CA ALA A 22 -0.59 14.13 0.74
C ALA A 22 -1.12 15.13 1.78
N ILE A 23 -1.88 16.15 1.35
CA ILE A 23 -2.43 17.19 2.22
C ILE A 23 -3.94 16.96 2.50
N SER A 24 -4.67 16.19 1.68
CA SER A 24 -6.09 15.89 1.94
C SER A 24 -6.34 14.72 2.89
N SER A 25 -5.32 13.94 3.24
CA SER A 25 -5.41 12.85 4.24
C SER A 25 -4.89 13.25 5.63
N SER A 26 -4.32 14.45 5.77
CA SER A 26 -3.99 15.07 7.05
C SER A 26 -5.06 16.09 7.38
N GLN A 27 -5.66 15.96 8.56
CA GLN A 27 -6.73 16.82 9.08
C GLN A 27 -6.42 18.30 8.86
N ALA A 28 -7.47 19.06 8.53
CA ALA A 28 -7.49 20.51 8.55
C ALA A 28 -6.98 21.02 9.90
N ILE A 29 -5.71 21.41 9.97
CA ILE A 29 -5.19 22.27 11.02
C ILE A 29 -5.22 23.69 10.45
N GLU A 30 -6.23 24.45 10.85
CA GLU A 30 -6.22 25.91 10.76
C GLU A 30 -5.01 26.41 11.56
N VAL A 31 -3.94 26.79 10.87
CA VAL A 31 -2.87 27.57 11.49
C VAL A 31 -3.34 29.02 11.51
N ASN A 32 -4.08 29.37 12.56
CA ASN A 32 -4.28 30.76 12.95
C ASN A 32 -2.93 31.33 13.39
N ALA A 33 -2.41 32.26 12.60
CA ALA A 33 -1.24 33.04 12.93
C ALA A 33 -1.62 34.10 13.98
N MET A 34 -1.36 33.83 15.26
CA MET A 34 -1.16 34.87 16.27
C MET A 34 0.10 34.54 17.07
N ASN A 35 1.01 35.51 17.14
CA ASN A 35 2.25 35.47 17.89
C ASN A 35 1.95 35.32 19.39
N GLU A 36 2.06 34.11 19.93
CA GLU A 36 2.18 33.90 21.37
C GLU A 36 3.32 32.91 21.66
N HIS A 37 4.22 33.31 22.55
CA HIS A 37 5.32 32.51 23.05
C HIS A 37 4.75 31.37 23.92
N TYR A 38 4.38 30.24 23.31
CA TYR A 38 3.95 29.06 24.05
C TYR A 38 5.15 28.39 24.73
N THR A 39 5.02 28.14 26.03
CA THR A 39 5.99 27.38 26.81
C THR A 39 5.89 25.89 26.48
N GLU A 40 6.93 25.10 26.76
CA GLU A 40 6.92 23.64 26.52
C GLU A 40 5.76 22.93 27.29
N SER A 41 5.31 23.52 28.40
CA SER A 41 4.11 23.10 29.12
C SER A 41 2.81 23.33 28.34
N ASP A 42 2.71 24.43 27.57
CA ASP A 42 1.52 24.75 26.78
C ASP A 42 1.40 23.83 25.57
N ILE A 43 2.53 23.48 24.93
CA ILE A 43 2.56 22.49 23.84
C ILE A 43 2.12 21.11 24.35
N LYS A 44 2.60 20.67 25.52
CA LYS A 44 2.19 19.40 26.13
C LYS A 44 0.71 19.39 26.54
N ARG A 45 0.18 20.52 27.04
CA ARG A 45 -1.26 20.65 27.34
C ARG A 45 -2.10 20.58 26.06
N ASN A 46 -1.77 21.37 25.04
CA ASN A 46 -2.51 21.38 23.78
C ASN A 46 -2.48 20.02 23.09
N HIS A 47 -1.34 19.32 23.07
CA HIS A 47 -1.28 17.95 22.55
C HIS A 47 -2.13 16.96 23.34
N LYS A 48 -2.20 17.09 24.67
CA LYS A 48 -3.06 16.22 25.50
C LYS A 48 -4.55 16.54 25.27
N THR A 49 -4.91 17.81 25.10
CA THR A 49 -6.29 18.24 24.85
C THR A 49 -6.76 17.87 23.45
N GLU A 50 -5.92 18.03 22.41
CA GLU A 50 -6.20 17.56 21.05
C GLU A 50 -6.32 16.04 21.01
N LYS A 51 -5.39 15.30 21.63
CA LYS A 51 -5.45 13.83 21.68
C LYS A 51 -6.77 13.34 22.31
N ASN A 52 -7.18 13.94 23.43
CA ASN A 52 -8.46 13.62 24.08
C ASN A 52 -9.69 13.98 23.22
N LYS A 53 -9.61 15.05 22.41
CA LYS A 53 -10.70 15.47 21.52
C LYS A 53 -10.84 14.51 20.33
N THR A 54 -9.72 14.11 19.73
CA THR A 54 -9.66 13.12 18.65
C THR A 54 -10.11 11.74 19.12
N GLU A 55 -9.78 11.34 20.36
CA GLU A 55 -10.28 10.09 20.97
C GLU A 55 -11.80 10.11 21.19
N LYS A 56 -12.36 11.25 21.64
CA LYS A 56 -13.82 11.41 21.78
C LYS A 56 -14.57 11.38 20.44
N GLU A 57 -14.04 12.04 19.40
CA GLU A 57 -14.65 12.04 18.07
C GLU A 57 -14.58 10.65 17.44
N LYS A 58 -13.43 9.97 17.53
CA LYS A 58 -13.29 8.57 17.09
C LYS A 58 -14.26 7.63 17.79
N PHE A 59 -14.46 7.80 19.09
CA PHE A 59 -15.43 6.98 19.83
C PHE A 59 -16.86 7.21 19.36
N LYS A 60 -17.23 8.47 19.06
CA LYS A 60 -18.55 8.80 18.52
C LYS A 60 -18.76 8.15 17.15
N ASP A 61 -17.76 8.18 16.28
CA ASP A 61 -17.81 7.54 14.96
C ASP A 61 -17.84 6.01 15.06
N SER A 62 -17.08 5.42 16.00
CA SER A 62 -17.12 3.98 16.29
C SER A 62 -18.49 3.53 16.81
N ILE A 63 -19.12 4.27 17.73
CA ILE A 63 -20.49 3.98 18.18
C ILE A 63 -21.49 4.10 17.02
N ASN A 64 -21.36 5.12 16.18
CA ASN A 64 -22.29 5.35 15.07
C ASN A 64 -22.28 4.24 14.01
N ASN A 65 -21.17 3.52 13.87
CA ASN A 65 -21.08 2.35 12.98
C ASN A 65 -21.46 1.04 13.68
N LEU A 66 -21.22 0.93 14.99
CA LEU A 66 -21.59 -0.23 15.80
C LEU A 66 -23.11 -0.31 15.99
N VAL A 67 -23.78 0.81 16.22
CA VAL A 67 -25.21 0.88 16.55
C VAL A 67 -26.03 1.30 15.33
N LYS A 68 -27.01 0.49 14.96
CA LYS A 68 -27.96 0.72 13.86
C LYS A 68 -29.38 0.84 14.42
N THR A 69 -30.09 1.89 14.02
CA THR A 69 -31.49 2.12 14.42
C THR A 69 -32.42 1.92 13.22
N GLU A 70 -33.33 0.95 13.31
CA GLU A 70 -34.31 0.58 12.29
C GLU A 70 -35.72 0.73 12.86
N PHE A 71 -36.21 1.97 12.95
CA PHE A 71 -37.56 2.28 13.42
C PHE A 71 -38.47 2.72 12.27
N THR A 72 -39.68 2.18 12.20
CA THR A 72 -40.74 2.64 11.29
C THR A 72 -41.28 4.03 11.69
N ASN A 73 -41.19 4.38 12.97
CA ASN A 73 -41.50 5.71 13.50
C ASN A 73 -40.51 6.08 14.62
N GLU A 74 -39.64 7.04 14.35
CA GLU A 74 -38.66 7.57 15.31
C GLU A 74 -39.35 8.52 16.29
N THR A 75 -39.60 8.04 17.51
CA THR A 75 -40.00 8.90 18.63
C THR A 75 -38.79 9.23 19.51
N LEU A 76 -38.78 10.41 20.13
CA LEU A 76 -37.77 10.80 21.13
C LEU A 76 -37.63 9.74 22.23
N ASP A 77 -38.74 9.11 22.61
CA ASP A 77 -38.77 8.06 23.62
C ASP A 77 -37.98 6.81 23.20
N LYS A 78 -38.12 6.34 21.95
CA LYS A 78 -37.35 5.20 21.43
C LYS A 78 -35.85 5.49 21.39
N ILE A 79 -35.47 6.68 20.92
CA ILE A 79 -34.06 7.12 20.88
C ILE A 79 -33.49 7.21 22.30
N GLN A 80 -34.25 7.77 23.24
CA GLN A 80 -33.83 7.90 24.63
C GLN A 80 -33.67 6.52 25.29
N GLN A 81 -34.58 5.58 25.05
CA GLN A 81 -34.46 4.20 25.54
C GLN A 81 -33.21 3.49 25.00
N THR A 82 -32.92 3.63 23.70
CA THR A 82 -31.67 3.13 23.10
C THR A 82 -30.44 3.71 23.80
N GLN A 83 -30.41 5.03 23.99
CA GLN A 83 -29.28 5.69 24.65
C GLN A 83 -29.11 5.24 26.10
N ASP A 84 -30.20 5.09 26.84
CA ASP A 84 -30.15 4.73 28.25
C ASP A 84 -29.74 3.28 28.50
N LEU A 85 -29.98 2.40 27.52
CA LEU A 85 -29.45 1.05 27.50
C LEU A 85 -27.94 1.04 27.19
N LEU A 86 -27.51 1.79 26.18
CA LEU A 86 -26.10 1.85 25.77
C LEU A 86 -25.19 2.53 26.80
N LYS A 87 -25.65 3.62 27.45
CA LYS A 87 -24.87 4.37 28.45
C LYS A 87 -24.41 3.54 29.64
N LYS A 88 -25.10 2.43 29.90
CA LYS A 88 -24.84 1.54 31.03
C LYS A 88 -23.93 0.37 30.66
N ILE A 89 -23.70 0.10 29.38
CA ILE A 89 -22.71 -0.86 28.91
C ILE A 89 -21.32 -0.19 29.00
N PRO A 90 -20.30 -0.85 29.58
CA PRO A 90 -18.95 -0.31 29.58
C PRO A 90 -18.46 0.00 28.17
N LYS A 91 -17.80 1.14 28.02
CA LYS A 91 -17.21 1.58 26.75
C LYS A 91 -16.33 0.49 26.12
N ASP A 92 -15.50 -0.16 26.92
CA ASP A 92 -14.55 -1.17 26.42
C ASP A 92 -15.25 -2.45 25.93
N VAL A 93 -16.43 -2.77 26.46
CA VAL A 93 -17.25 -3.88 25.95
C VAL A 93 -17.77 -3.55 24.55
N LEU A 94 -18.23 -2.32 24.33
CA LEU A 94 -18.64 -1.85 23.00
C LEU A 94 -17.46 -1.85 22.03
N GLU A 95 -16.25 -1.50 22.49
CA GLU A 95 -15.05 -1.59 21.67
C GLU A 95 -14.71 -3.04 21.30
N ILE A 96 -14.76 -3.98 22.25
CA ILE A 96 -14.59 -5.41 21.95
C ILE A 96 -15.59 -5.85 20.88
N TYR A 97 -16.87 -5.49 21.06
CA TYR A 97 -17.92 -5.81 20.10
C TYR A 97 -17.62 -5.27 18.69
N SER A 98 -17.14 -4.04 18.62
CA SER A 98 -16.75 -3.39 17.36
C SER A 98 -15.51 -4.04 16.73
N GLU A 99 -14.49 -4.40 17.51
CA GLU A 99 -13.26 -5.04 17.00
C GLU A 99 -13.52 -6.48 16.53
N LEU A 100 -14.56 -7.15 17.05
CA LEU A 100 -15.08 -8.43 16.52
C LEU A 100 -15.90 -8.27 15.23
N GLY A 101 -16.05 -7.04 14.70
CA GLY A 101 -16.89 -6.74 13.54
C GLY A 101 -18.38 -6.85 13.84
N GLY A 102 -18.76 -6.74 15.12
CA GLY A 102 -20.13 -6.87 15.55
C GLY A 102 -20.98 -5.63 15.30
N GLU A 103 -22.29 -5.84 15.31
CA GLU A 103 -23.29 -4.80 15.07
C GLU A 103 -24.44 -4.93 16.09
N ILE A 104 -24.95 -3.79 16.58
CA ILE A 104 -26.08 -3.70 17.51
C ILE A 104 -27.24 -3.02 16.80
N TYR A 105 -28.34 -3.73 16.62
CA TYR A 105 -29.56 -3.25 15.98
C TYR A 105 -30.62 -2.94 17.03
N PHE A 106 -31.15 -1.72 16.97
CA PHE A 106 -32.37 -1.33 17.67
C PHE A 106 -33.48 -1.22 16.64
N THR A 107 -34.55 -1.99 16.79
CA THR A 107 -35.61 -2.10 15.79
C THR A 107 -37.00 -2.10 16.43
N ASP A 108 -38.04 -1.69 15.70
CA ASP A 108 -39.44 -1.97 16.10
C ASP A 108 -40.04 -3.19 15.40
N ILE A 109 -39.27 -3.82 14.50
CA ILE A 109 -39.62 -5.04 13.77
C ILE A 109 -39.48 -6.25 14.71
N ASP A 110 -40.49 -7.12 14.72
CA ASP A 110 -40.43 -8.36 15.52
C ASP A 110 -39.23 -9.22 15.12
N LEU A 111 -38.55 -9.83 16.10
CA LEU A 111 -37.35 -10.64 15.84
C LEU A 111 -37.61 -11.76 14.83
N VAL A 112 -38.82 -12.30 14.80
CA VAL A 112 -39.29 -13.33 13.86
C VAL A 112 -39.30 -12.84 12.41
N GLU A 113 -39.46 -11.53 12.20
CA GLU A 113 -39.56 -10.88 10.89
C GLU A 113 -38.25 -10.17 10.51
N HIS A 114 -37.31 -10.03 11.45
CA HIS A 114 -36.06 -9.33 11.21
C HIS A 114 -35.19 -10.07 10.18
N LYS A 115 -34.75 -9.36 9.14
CA LYS A 115 -34.04 -9.93 7.99
C LYS A 115 -32.78 -10.70 8.38
N GLU A 116 -32.03 -10.19 9.35
CA GLU A 116 -30.78 -10.80 9.83
C GLU A 116 -30.98 -12.12 10.59
N LEU A 117 -32.22 -12.47 10.98
CA LEU A 117 -32.54 -13.68 11.77
C LEU A 117 -33.34 -14.73 10.99
N GLN A 118 -33.67 -14.47 9.71
CA GLN A 118 -34.49 -15.37 8.88
C GLN A 118 -33.84 -16.72 8.58
N ASP A 119 -32.52 -16.79 8.67
CA ASP A 119 -31.69 -17.95 8.35
C ASP A 119 -31.29 -18.78 9.58
N LEU A 120 -31.90 -18.52 10.74
CA LEU A 120 -31.71 -19.32 11.95
C LEU A 120 -32.34 -20.71 11.82
N SER A 121 -31.63 -21.73 12.29
CA SER A 121 -32.15 -23.08 12.44
C SER A 121 -33.20 -23.17 13.57
N GLU A 122 -34.03 -24.22 13.54
CA GLU A 122 -35.03 -24.47 14.59
C GLU A 122 -34.41 -24.75 15.97
N GLU A 123 -33.16 -25.23 16.02
CA GLU A 123 -32.42 -25.38 17.28
C GLU A 123 -32.01 -24.02 17.86
N GLU A 124 -31.54 -23.09 17.03
CA GLU A 124 -31.14 -21.73 17.45
C GLU A 124 -32.32 -20.90 17.95
N LYS A 125 -33.49 -21.08 17.34
CA LYS A 125 -34.76 -20.45 17.73
C LYS A 125 -35.24 -20.87 19.12
N ASN A 126 -34.80 -22.02 19.64
CA ASN A 126 -35.20 -22.54 20.95
C ASN A 126 -34.04 -22.52 21.97
N SER A 127 -33.42 -21.34 22.12
CA SER A 127 -32.28 -21.09 23.00
C SER A 127 -32.67 -20.67 24.43
N MET A 128 -31.73 -20.84 25.37
CA MET A 128 -31.93 -20.45 26.78
C MET A 128 -31.88 -18.93 26.96
N ASN A 129 -32.83 -18.40 27.73
CA ASN A 129 -32.82 -17.01 28.19
C ASN A 129 -31.92 -16.82 29.43
N SER A 130 -31.89 -15.61 29.98
CA SER A 130 -31.15 -15.27 31.21
C SER A 130 -31.68 -15.94 32.49
N ARG A 131 -32.79 -16.68 32.43
CA ARG A 131 -33.35 -17.48 33.53
C ARG A 131 -32.99 -18.97 33.40
N GLY A 132 -32.25 -19.35 32.36
CA GLY A 132 -31.96 -20.75 32.06
C GLY A 132 -33.15 -21.50 31.45
N GLU A 133 -34.21 -20.80 31.08
CA GLU A 133 -35.43 -21.37 30.50
C GLU A 133 -35.33 -21.38 28.97
N LYS A 134 -35.76 -22.46 28.33
CA LYS A 134 -35.99 -22.46 26.88
C LYS A 134 -37.28 -21.70 26.59
N VAL A 135 -37.16 -20.55 25.93
CA VAL A 135 -38.30 -19.73 25.52
C VAL A 135 -38.46 -19.75 24.00
N PRO A 136 -39.70 -19.74 23.48
CA PRO A 136 -39.94 -19.60 22.05
C PRO A 136 -39.31 -18.32 21.49
N PHE A 137 -38.68 -18.41 20.32
CA PHE A 137 -38.10 -17.25 19.62
C PHE A 137 -39.09 -16.08 19.47
N ALA A 138 -40.36 -16.40 19.20
CA ALA A 138 -41.42 -15.42 19.01
C ALA A 138 -41.76 -14.59 20.26
N SER A 139 -41.39 -15.05 21.46
CA SER A 139 -41.59 -14.31 22.70
C SER A 139 -40.37 -13.48 23.13
N ARG A 140 -39.26 -13.54 22.38
CA ARG A 140 -38.05 -12.79 22.71
C ARG A 140 -38.13 -11.38 22.15
N PHE A 141 -37.50 -10.44 22.86
CA PHE A 141 -37.30 -9.07 22.39
C PHE A 141 -35.81 -8.74 22.14
N VAL A 142 -34.88 -9.60 22.57
CA VAL A 142 -33.45 -9.49 22.27
C VAL A 142 -32.88 -10.83 21.82
N PHE A 143 -31.96 -10.80 20.86
CA PHE A 143 -31.28 -12.01 20.38
C PHE A 143 -29.88 -11.72 19.85
N GLU A 144 -28.92 -12.58 20.21
CA GLU A 144 -27.56 -12.59 19.68
C GLU A 144 -27.36 -13.66 18.61
N LYS A 145 -27.09 -13.24 17.37
CA LYS A 145 -26.77 -14.17 16.27
C LYS A 145 -25.29 -14.59 16.33
N LYS A 146 -25.06 -15.82 16.78
CA LYS A 146 -23.73 -16.45 16.85
C LYS A 146 -23.26 -16.98 15.49
N ARG A 147 -22.61 -16.14 14.69
CA ARG A 147 -21.85 -16.56 13.49
C ARG A 147 -20.47 -15.87 13.47
N GLU A 148 -19.87 -15.75 12.29
CA GLU A 148 -18.54 -15.15 12.07
C GLU A 148 -18.44 -13.69 12.59
N THR A 149 -19.56 -12.96 12.64
CA THR A 149 -19.66 -11.61 13.23
C THR A 149 -20.84 -11.56 14.22
N PRO A 150 -20.65 -11.11 15.47
CA PRO A 150 -21.73 -11.06 16.45
C PRO A 150 -22.74 -9.97 16.08
N LYS A 151 -24.04 -10.28 16.13
CA LYS A 151 -25.12 -9.34 15.80
C LYS A 151 -26.19 -9.37 16.87
N LEU A 152 -26.26 -8.29 17.65
CA LEU A 152 -27.24 -8.11 18.70
C LEU A 152 -28.44 -7.38 18.12
N ILE A 153 -29.63 -7.95 18.24
CA ILE A 153 -30.86 -7.31 17.75
C ILE A 153 -31.83 -7.16 18.91
N ILE A 154 -32.29 -5.92 19.13
CA ILE A 154 -33.14 -5.51 20.25
C ILE A 154 -34.40 -4.87 19.67
N ASN A 155 -35.55 -5.51 19.92
CA ASN A 155 -36.87 -4.98 19.59
C ASN A 155 -37.35 -3.99 20.67
N ILE A 156 -37.77 -2.80 20.24
CA ILE A 156 -38.35 -1.73 21.05
C ILE A 156 -39.66 -1.26 20.39
N LYS A 157 -40.80 -1.85 20.80
CA LYS A 157 -42.13 -1.43 20.32
C LYS A 157 -42.66 -0.18 21.02
N ASP A 158 -43.06 -0.24 22.30
CA ASP A 158 -43.72 0.92 22.98
C ASP A 158 -43.50 1.03 24.51
N TYR A 159 -42.77 0.12 25.16
CA TYR A 159 -42.66 0.07 26.62
C TYR A 159 -41.22 0.32 27.09
N ALA A 160 -41.06 1.05 28.20
CA ALA A 160 -39.77 1.21 28.85
C ALA A 160 -39.19 -0.15 29.24
N ILE A 161 -37.93 -0.40 28.86
CA ILE A 161 -37.19 -1.61 29.23
C ILE A 161 -37.17 -1.72 30.75
N ASN A 162 -37.84 -2.75 31.28
CA ASN A 162 -37.85 -3.02 32.71
C ASN A 162 -36.53 -3.69 33.15
N SER A 163 -36.34 -3.85 34.46
CA SER A 163 -35.12 -4.45 35.04
C SER A 163 -34.78 -5.82 34.45
N GLU A 164 -35.79 -6.68 34.27
CA GLU A 164 -35.61 -8.04 33.77
C GLU A 164 -35.22 -8.05 32.29
N GLN A 165 -35.83 -7.17 31.49
CA GLN A 165 -35.46 -6.98 30.09
C GLN A 165 -34.05 -6.41 29.98
N SER A 166 -33.67 -5.45 30.83
CA SER A 166 -32.30 -4.94 30.83
C SER A 166 -31.27 -6.04 31.11
N LYS A 167 -31.56 -6.93 32.07
CA LYS A 167 -30.72 -8.11 32.37
C LYS A 167 -30.61 -9.04 31.17
N GLU A 168 -31.71 -9.31 30.47
CA GLU A 168 -31.69 -10.17 29.28
C GLU A 168 -30.84 -9.58 28.14
N VAL A 169 -30.84 -8.26 27.96
CA VAL A 169 -29.95 -7.59 26.99
C VAL A 169 -28.48 -7.78 27.36
N TYR A 170 -28.10 -7.54 28.62
CA TYR A 170 -26.72 -7.77 29.05
C TYR A 170 -26.31 -9.23 28.95
N TYR A 171 -27.23 -10.15 29.19
CA TYR A 171 -26.98 -11.58 29.01
C TYR A 171 -26.65 -11.91 27.55
N GLU A 172 -27.41 -11.41 26.58
CA GLU A 172 -27.10 -11.62 25.15
C GLU A 172 -25.80 -10.91 24.72
N ILE A 173 -25.49 -9.73 25.26
CA ILE A 173 -24.18 -9.07 25.06
C ILE A 173 -23.04 -9.94 25.60
N GLY A 174 -23.14 -10.37 26.86
CA GLY A 174 -22.15 -11.23 27.52
C GLY A 174 -21.91 -12.52 26.75
N LYS A 175 -22.98 -13.06 26.17
CA LYS A 175 -22.95 -14.23 25.30
C LYS A 175 -22.20 -13.98 23.99
N GLY A 176 -22.37 -12.80 23.37
CA GLY A 176 -21.68 -12.38 22.15
C GLY A 176 -20.17 -12.24 22.34
N ILE A 177 -19.72 -11.70 23.49
CA ILE A 177 -18.29 -11.46 23.78
C ILE A 177 -17.61 -12.63 24.53
N SER A 178 -18.38 -13.59 25.04
CA SER A 178 -17.87 -14.63 25.94
C SER A 178 -16.70 -15.43 25.36
N LEU A 179 -16.73 -15.79 24.07
CA LEU A 179 -15.69 -16.63 23.46
C LEU A 179 -14.32 -15.98 23.51
N ASP A 180 -14.23 -14.71 23.11
CA ASP A 180 -12.96 -13.98 23.02
C ASP A 180 -12.43 -13.59 24.41
N ILE A 181 -13.29 -13.57 25.42
CA ILE A 181 -12.90 -13.33 26.81
C ILE A 181 -12.39 -14.60 27.49
N ILE A 182 -13.09 -15.73 27.32
CA ILE A 182 -12.74 -17.00 28.00
C ILE A 182 -11.70 -17.82 27.24
N SER A 183 -11.57 -17.60 25.93
CA SER A 183 -10.65 -18.31 25.05
C SER A 183 -9.79 -17.32 24.28
N LYS A 184 -8.57 -17.09 24.75
CA LYS A 184 -7.57 -16.31 24.02
C LYS A 184 -6.84 -17.23 23.04
N ASP A 185 -6.94 -16.95 21.74
CA ASP A 185 -6.15 -17.63 20.70
C ASP A 185 -6.31 -19.18 20.67
N LYS A 186 -7.54 -19.66 20.99
CA LYS A 186 -7.92 -21.08 21.18
C LYS A 186 -7.35 -21.76 22.44
N SER A 187 -6.84 -21.00 23.41
CA SER A 187 -6.48 -21.47 24.75
C SER A 187 -7.35 -20.81 25.83
N LEU A 188 -7.77 -21.58 26.83
CA LEU A 188 -8.53 -21.05 27.96
C LEU A 188 -7.64 -20.16 28.84
N ASP A 189 -8.19 -19.03 29.28
CA ASP A 189 -7.50 -18.13 30.20
C ASP A 189 -7.24 -18.82 31.56
N PRO A 190 -5.99 -18.85 32.06
CA PRO A 190 -5.67 -19.52 33.33
C PRO A 190 -6.40 -18.96 34.55
N GLU A 191 -6.73 -17.67 34.55
CA GLU A 191 -7.47 -17.04 35.63
C GLU A 191 -8.93 -17.50 35.61
N PHE A 192 -9.54 -17.54 34.42
CA PHE A 192 -10.87 -18.12 34.23
C PHE A 192 -10.93 -19.60 34.64
N LEU A 193 -9.91 -20.40 34.29
CA LEU A 193 -9.81 -21.81 34.71
C LEU A 193 -9.86 -21.99 36.23
N ASN A 194 -9.16 -21.15 36.99
CA ASN A 194 -9.16 -21.20 38.45
C ASN A 194 -10.48 -20.69 39.04
N LEU A 195 -11.04 -19.65 38.44
CA LEU A 195 -12.34 -19.10 38.83
C LEU A 195 -13.45 -20.14 38.72
N ILE A 196 -13.51 -20.87 37.60
CA ILE A 196 -14.50 -21.93 37.40
C ILE A 196 -14.39 -23.04 38.45
N LYS A 197 -13.16 -23.43 38.84
CA LYS A 197 -12.96 -24.39 39.92
C LYS A 197 -13.50 -23.88 41.25
N SER A 198 -13.28 -22.61 41.56
CA SER A 198 -13.83 -21.99 42.78
C SER A 198 -15.36 -22.04 42.78
N LEU A 199 -15.98 -21.70 41.63
CA LEU A 199 -17.44 -21.70 41.50
C LEU A 199 -18.08 -23.07 41.63
N SER A 200 -17.39 -24.15 41.23
CA SER A 200 -17.91 -25.51 41.41
C SER A 200 -17.86 -26.00 42.85
N ASP A 201 -16.98 -25.42 43.66
CA ASP A 201 -16.79 -25.81 45.06
C ASP A 201 -17.75 -25.05 46.01
N ASP A 202 -18.32 -23.93 45.56
CA ASP A 202 -19.30 -23.13 46.29
C ASP A 202 -20.74 -23.38 45.79
N SER A 203 -21.61 -23.88 46.67
CA SER A 203 -22.98 -24.24 46.32
C SER A 203 -23.81 -23.05 45.89
N ASP A 204 -23.62 -21.89 46.55
CA ASP A 204 -24.37 -20.67 46.26
C ASP A 204 -23.99 -20.11 44.88
N SER A 205 -22.69 -20.06 44.57
CA SER A 205 -22.17 -19.69 43.24
C SER A 205 -22.66 -20.62 42.14
N SER A 206 -22.56 -21.93 42.38
CA SER A 206 -23.01 -22.95 41.43
C SER A 206 -24.52 -22.85 41.16
N ASP A 207 -25.32 -22.60 42.20
CA ASP A 207 -26.76 -22.44 42.06
C ASP A 207 -27.16 -21.19 41.29
N LEU A 208 -26.36 -20.12 41.38
CA LEU A 208 -26.59 -18.89 40.64
C LEU A 208 -26.19 -18.96 39.16
N LEU A 209 -25.07 -19.62 38.84
CA LEU A 209 -24.41 -19.48 37.53
C LEU A 209 -24.44 -20.74 36.65
N PHE A 210 -24.70 -21.92 37.21
CA PHE A 210 -24.74 -23.17 36.44
C PHE A 210 -26.17 -23.65 36.22
N SER A 211 -26.45 -24.15 35.02
CA SER A 211 -27.75 -24.77 34.75
C SER A 211 -27.94 -26.01 35.61
N GLN A 212 -29.20 -26.32 35.94
CA GLN A 212 -29.53 -27.54 36.70
C GLN A 212 -28.95 -28.80 36.05
N LYS A 213 -29.01 -28.90 34.72
CA LYS A 213 -28.45 -30.02 33.95
C LYS A 213 -26.93 -30.12 34.08
N PHE A 214 -26.25 -28.99 34.19
CA PHE A 214 -24.81 -28.98 34.37
C PHE A 214 -24.40 -29.30 35.80
N LYS A 215 -25.16 -28.84 36.79
CA LYS A 215 -24.98 -29.24 38.20
C LYS A 215 -25.11 -30.75 38.36
N GLU A 216 -26.17 -31.34 37.79
CA GLU A 216 -26.34 -32.81 37.74
C GLU A 216 -25.13 -33.49 37.07
N LYS A 217 -24.58 -32.89 36.00
CA LYS A 217 -23.41 -33.42 35.29
C LYS A 217 -22.10 -33.28 36.10
N LEU A 218 -21.94 -32.22 36.89
CA LEU A 218 -20.81 -32.03 37.80
C LEU A 218 -20.86 -33.07 38.93
N GLU A 219 -22.02 -33.25 39.55
CA GLU A 219 -22.26 -34.23 40.60
C GLU A 219 -22.08 -35.67 40.13
N LEU A 220 -22.52 -36.01 38.91
CA LEU A 220 -22.42 -37.38 38.38
C LEU A 220 -20.99 -37.81 38.07
N ASN A 221 -20.11 -36.88 37.70
CA ASN A 221 -18.86 -37.22 37.04
C ASN A 221 -17.66 -37.33 37.98
N ASN A 222 -17.71 -36.82 39.22
CA ASN A 222 -16.56 -36.73 40.14
C ASN A 222 -15.25 -36.28 39.43
N LYS A 223 -15.37 -35.53 38.33
CA LYS A 223 -14.25 -35.20 37.45
C LYS A 223 -13.65 -33.89 37.94
N SER A 224 -12.32 -33.90 38.12
CA SER A 224 -11.53 -32.68 38.23
C SER A 224 -11.82 -31.77 37.03
N ILE A 225 -12.30 -30.56 37.26
CA ILE A 225 -12.45 -29.54 36.22
C ILE A 225 -11.06 -29.19 35.68
N ASP A 226 -10.77 -29.62 34.46
CA ASP A 226 -9.52 -29.35 33.74
C ASP A 226 -9.78 -28.69 32.38
N ILE A 227 -8.70 -28.40 31.64
CA ILE A 227 -8.78 -27.76 30.32
C ILE A 227 -9.66 -28.57 29.34
N ASN A 228 -9.60 -29.90 29.40
CA ASN A 228 -10.36 -30.76 28.50
C ASN A 228 -11.84 -30.75 28.86
N PHE A 229 -12.16 -30.83 30.16
CA PHE A 229 -13.53 -30.72 30.65
C PHE A 229 -14.16 -29.38 30.28
N ILE A 230 -13.41 -28.27 30.42
CA ILE A 230 -13.93 -26.95 30.03
C ILE A 230 -14.17 -26.88 28.51
N LYS A 231 -13.26 -27.40 27.68
CA LYS A 231 -13.46 -27.45 26.22
C LYS A 231 -14.68 -28.28 25.82
N GLU A 232 -14.91 -29.42 26.48
CA GLU A 232 -16.09 -30.27 26.26
C GLU A 232 -17.41 -29.60 26.65
N ASN A 233 -17.36 -28.61 27.55
CA ASN A 233 -18.54 -27.93 28.12
C ASN A 233 -18.49 -26.40 27.91
N LEU A 234 -17.80 -25.94 26.87
CA LEU A 234 -17.56 -24.51 26.65
C LEU A 234 -18.85 -23.68 26.64
N THR A 235 -19.91 -24.21 26.04
CA THR A 235 -21.23 -23.56 25.96
C THR A 235 -21.82 -23.25 27.33
N GLU A 236 -21.55 -24.09 28.33
CA GLU A 236 -22.03 -23.86 29.70
C GLU A 236 -21.22 -22.76 30.38
N PHE A 237 -19.90 -22.75 30.20
CA PHE A 237 -19.06 -21.70 30.77
C PHE A 237 -19.30 -20.35 30.12
N GLN A 238 -19.67 -20.33 28.84
CA GLN A 238 -20.22 -19.13 28.20
C GLN A 238 -21.51 -18.69 28.86
N HIS A 239 -22.42 -19.62 29.17
CA HIS A 239 -23.68 -19.31 29.86
C HIS A 239 -23.41 -18.71 31.24
N ALA A 240 -22.54 -19.33 32.05
CA ALA A 240 -22.13 -18.82 33.36
C ALA A 240 -21.52 -17.41 33.27
N PHE A 241 -20.61 -17.19 32.32
CA PHE A 241 -20.03 -15.86 32.07
C PHE A 241 -21.12 -14.84 31.68
N SER A 242 -22.04 -15.23 30.79
CA SER A 242 -23.12 -14.36 30.31
C SER A 242 -24.08 -13.97 31.44
N LEU A 243 -24.40 -14.93 32.32
CA LEU A 243 -25.19 -14.67 33.51
C LEU A 243 -24.47 -13.69 34.43
N ALA A 244 -23.23 -13.97 34.82
CA ALA A 244 -22.47 -13.08 35.68
C ALA A 244 -22.30 -11.67 35.09
N PHE A 245 -22.05 -11.56 33.79
CA PHE A 245 -22.03 -10.28 33.08
C PHE A 245 -23.38 -9.56 33.21
N SER A 246 -24.48 -10.28 33.02
CA SER A 246 -25.83 -9.71 33.16
C SER A 246 -26.14 -9.24 34.57
N TYR A 247 -25.79 -10.01 35.60
CA TYR A 247 -25.99 -9.61 37.00
C TYR A 247 -25.13 -8.39 37.35
N TYR A 248 -23.89 -8.34 36.88
CA TYR A 248 -22.94 -7.28 37.22
C TYR A 248 -23.36 -5.91 36.64
N PHE A 249 -23.88 -5.87 35.41
CA PHE A 249 -24.27 -4.64 34.72
C PHE A 249 -25.77 -4.31 34.80
N ALA A 250 -26.63 -5.26 35.16
CA ALA A 250 -28.03 -4.98 35.43
C ALA A 250 -28.17 -4.18 36.74
N PRO A 251 -28.79 -2.98 36.73
CA PRO A 251 -28.79 -2.06 37.87
C PRO A 251 -29.32 -2.66 39.19
N ASP A 252 -30.33 -3.53 39.09
CA ASP A 252 -31.05 -4.03 40.26
C ASP A 252 -30.53 -5.41 40.75
N HIS A 253 -29.56 -5.99 40.04
CA HIS A 253 -29.10 -7.37 40.29
C HIS A 253 -27.62 -7.46 40.70
N ARG A 254 -26.89 -6.35 40.70
CA ARG A 254 -25.45 -6.31 40.99
C ARG A 254 -25.09 -6.90 42.36
N THR A 255 -25.88 -6.56 43.38
CA THR A 255 -25.68 -7.06 44.75
C THR A 255 -25.94 -8.56 44.88
N VAL A 256 -26.71 -9.16 43.98
CA VAL A 256 -26.96 -10.61 43.97
C VAL A 256 -25.67 -11.34 43.59
N LEU A 257 -24.94 -10.87 42.57
CA LEU A 257 -23.66 -11.47 42.20
C LEU A 257 -22.61 -11.30 43.30
N GLU A 258 -22.57 -10.12 43.92
CA GLU A 258 -21.64 -9.85 45.03
C GLU A 258 -21.89 -10.76 46.23
N LEU A 259 -23.16 -11.07 46.54
CA LEU A 259 -23.54 -11.89 47.69
C LEU A 259 -23.38 -13.40 47.44
N TYR A 260 -23.82 -13.88 46.27
CA TYR A 260 -23.92 -15.32 45.97
C TYR A 260 -22.74 -15.86 45.17
N ALA A 261 -21.95 -15.02 44.50
CA ALA A 261 -20.78 -15.44 43.74
C ALA A 261 -19.63 -14.41 43.83
N PRO A 262 -19.03 -14.23 45.03
CA PRO A 262 -18.07 -13.15 45.29
C PRO A 262 -16.83 -13.20 44.39
N ASP A 263 -16.32 -14.39 44.07
CA ASP A 263 -15.16 -14.54 43.17
C ASP A 263 -15.48 -14.10 41.73
N MET A 264 -16.69 -14.39 41.25
CA MET A 264 -17.14 -13.91 39.93
C MET A 264 -17.41 -12.41 39.92
N PHE A 265 -17.89 -11.86 41.04
CA PHE A 265 -18.01 -10.42 41.19
C PHE A 265 -16.63 -9.73 41.13
N GLU A 266 -15.64 -10.24 41.86
CA GLU A 266 -14.25 -9.77 41.82
C GLU A 266 -13.68 -9.84 40.39
N TYR A 267 -13.93 -10.95 39.68
CA TYR A 267 -13.52 -11.12 38.30
C TYR A 267 -14.16 -10.10 37.35
N MET A 268 -15.48 -9.90 37.44
CA MET A 268 -16.18 -8.89 36.62
C MET A 268 -15.71 -7.47 36.94
N ASN A 269 -15.42 -7.17 38.21
CA ASN A 269 -14.82 -5.91 38.64
C ASN A 269 -13.41 -5.71 38.08
N LYS A 270 -12.60 -6.77 38.03
CA LYS A 270 -11.28 -6.75 37.39
C LYS A 270 -11.39 -6.51 35.88
N LEU A 271 -12.38 -7.12 35.22
CA LEU A 271 -12.65 -6.88 33.81
C LEU A 271 -13.05 -5.42 33.55
N GLU A 272 -13.99 -4.88 34.33
CA GLU A 272 -14.41 -3.48 34.23
C GLU A 272 -13.28 -2.48 34.49
N LYS A 273 -12.40 -2.74 35.46
CA LYS A 273 -11.26 -1.86 35.81
C LYS A 273 -10.14 -1.82 34.75
N GLY A 274 -10.19 -2.66 33.72
CA GLY A 274 -9.20 -2.65 32.63
C GLY A 274 -8.93 -3.99 31.97
N GLY A 275 -9.58 -5.08 32.39
CA GLY A 275 -9.52 -6.35 31.65
C GLY A 275 -10.18 -6.24 30.27
N PHE A 276 -11.33 -5.56 30.15
CA PHE A 276 -11.97 -5.32 28.85
C PHE A 276 -11.10 -4.48 27.91
N GLU A 277 -10.47 -3.41 28.42
CA GLU A 277 -9.55 -2.58 27.65
C GLU A 277 -8.38 -3.40 27.07
N LYS A 278 -7.77 -4.29 27.87
CA LYS A 278 -6.68 -5.18 27.41
C LYS A 278 -7.11 -6.12 26.29
N ILE A 279 -8.34 -6.61 26.33
CA ILE A 279 -8.89 -7.51 25.30
C ILE A 279 -9.17 -6.71 24.03
N SER A 280 -9.82 -5.55 24.15
CA SER A 280 -10.02 -4.60 23.04
C SER A 280 -8.70 -4.26 22.35
N GLU A 281 -7.66 -3.89 23.11
CA GLU A 281 -6.34 -3.59 22.54
C GLU A 281 -5.68 -4.80 21.85
N SER A 282 -5.85 -6.00 22.41
CA SER A 282 -5.30 -7.23 21.84
C SER A 282 -5.96 -7.54 20.50
N LEU A 283 -7.30 -7.51 20.45
CA LEU A 283 -8.09 -7.70 19.23
C LEU A 283 -7.74 -6.64 18.18
N LYS A 284 -7.58 -5.39 18.59
CA LYS A 284 -7.17 -4.30 17.70
C LYS A 284 -5.79 -4.50 17.09
N LYS A 285 -4.81 -4.95 17.91
CA LYS A 285 -3.45 -5.28 17.43
C LYS A 285 -3.50 -6.45 16.44
N GLU A 286 -4.28 -7.48 16.77
CA GLU A 286 -4.47 -8.65 15.91
C GLU A 286 -5.22 -8.31 14.62
N GLY A 287 -6.25 -7.45 14.65
CA GLY A 287 -6.99 -6.99 13.48
C GLY A 287 -6.09 -6.28 12.47
N VAL A 288 -5.18 -5.43 12.97
CA VAL A 288 -4.14 -4.79 12.15
C VAL A 288 -3.14 -5.79 11.60
N GLU A 289 -2.93 -6.95 12.24
CA GLU A 289 -2.07 -8.05 11.81
C GLU A 289 -2.73 -9.01 10.81
N LYS A 290 -4.01 -9.31 11.00
CA LYS A 290 -4.82 -10.21 10.19
C LYS A 290 -5.17 -9.60 8.84
N ASP A 291 -5.40 -8.28 8.79
CA ASP A 291 -5.59 -7.51 7.55
C ASP A 291 -4.24 -6.97 6.98
N ARG A 292 -3.11 -7.57 7.37
CA ARG A 292 -1.82 -7.22 6.75
C ARG A 292 -1.72 -7.81 5.36
N ILE A 293 -1.03 -7.04 4.54
CA ILE A 293 -0.51 -7.50 3.26
C ILE A 293 0.44 -8.67 3.55
N ASP A 294 0.17 -9.83 2.94
CA ASP A 294 0.92 -11.08 3.12
C ASP A 294 2.35 -10.99 2.56
N VAL A 295 3.22 -10.33 3.32
CA VAL A 295 4.64 -10.15 3.03
C VAL A 295 5.47 -11.12 3.87
N LEU A 296 6.58 -11.61 3.32
CA LEU A 296 7.58 -12.28 4.14
C LEU A 296 8.29 -11.22 4.99
N LYS A 297 8.61 -11.54 6.24
CA LYS A 297 9.35 -10.65 7.14
C LYS A 297 10.59 -11.33 7.74
N GLY A 298 11.52 -10.52 8.23
CA GLY A 298 12.71 -10.96 8.96
C GLY A 298 13.66 -11.79 8.10
N GLU A 299 14.27 -12.81 8.70
CA GLU A 299 15.31 -13.62 8.04
C GLU A 299 14.81 -14.37 6.80
N LYS A 300 13.52 -14.74 6.78
CA LYS A 300 12.90 -15.39 5.60
C LYS A 300 12.91 -14.45 4.39
N ALA A 301 12.63 -13.17 4.60
CA ALA A 301 12.71 -12.15 3.56
C ALA A 301 14.16 -11.89 3.14
N LEU A 302 15.07 -11.77 4.11
CA LEU A 302 16.50 -11.54 3.87
C LEU A 302 17.12 -12.63 3.00
N LYS A 303 16.86 -13.90 3.31
CA LYS A 303 17.37 -15.05 2.54
C LYS A 303 16.91 -15.03 1.07
N ALA A 304 15.69 -14.56 0.81
CA ALA A 304 15.16 -14.46 -0.55
C ALA A 304 15.67 -13.21 -1.29
N SER A 305 16.03 -12.14 -0.57
CA SER A 305 16.51 -10.88 -1.14
C SER A 305 17.79 -11.01 -2.00
N GLY A 306 18.66 -11.96 -1.65
CA GLY A 306 19.99 -12.10 -2.24
C GLY A 306 21.02 -11.08 -1.75
N LEU A 307 20.66 -10.15 -0.85
CA LEU A 307 21.62 -9.27 -0.19
C LEU A 307 22.45 -10.08 0.82
N VAL A 308 23.67 -9.61 1.07
CA VAL A 308 24.53 -10.16 2.13
C VAL A 308 23.94 -9.75 3.48
N PRO A 309 23.70 -10.69 4.42
CA PRO A 309 23.06 -10.36 5.70
C PRO A 309 23.73 -9.23 6.48
N GLU A 310 25.07 -9.23 6.54
CA GLU A 310 25.84 -8.17 7.21
C GLU A 310 25.61 -6.80 6.58
N HIS A 311 25.44 -6.74 5.26
CA HIS A 311 25.16 -5.50 4.54
C HIS A 311 23.73 -5.02 4.79
N ALA A 312 22.75 -5.94 4.76
CA ALA A 312 21.37 -5.60 5.06
C ALA A 312 21.22 -5.08 6.50
N ASP A 313 21.94 -5.66 7.46
CA ASP A 313 21.98 -5.18 8.85
C ASP A 313 22.64 -3.80 8.96
N ALA A 314 23.71 -3.54 8.18
CA ALA A 314 24.29 -2.20 8.08
C ALA A 314 23.28 -1.18 7.54
N PHE A 315 22.47 -1.56 6.55
CA PHE A 315 21.41 -0.71 5.99
C PHE A 315 20.27 -0.45 6.97
N LYS A 316 19.95 -1.37 7.89
CA LYS A 316 18.97 -1.11 8.98
C LYS A 316 19.33 0.16 9.76
N LYS A 317 20.62 0.37 10.04
CA LYS A 317 21.08 1.57 10.76
C LYS A 317 20.77 2.84 9.98
N ILE A 318 21.01 2.83 8.67
CA ILE A 318 20.78 3.99 7.79
C ILE A 318 19.28 4.27 7.66
N ALA A 319 18.45 3.23 7.46
CA ALA A 319 16.99 3.37 7.38
C ALA A 319 16.40 4.04 8.63
N ARG A 320 16.89 3.65 9.83
CA ARG A 320 16.49 4.22 11.12
C ARG A 320 16.99 5.65 11.32
N GLU A 321 18.26 5.91 11.04
CA GLU A 321 18.88 7.21 11.26
C GLU A 321 18.26 8.30 10.37
N LEU A 322 18.06 7.98 9.08
CA LEU A 322 17.53 8.91 8.09
C LEU A 322 16.02 8.78 7.90
N ASN A 323 15.34 7.97 8.72
CA ASN A 323 13.90 7.72 8.69
C ASN A 323 13.37 7.55 7.26
N THR A 324 13.91 6.54 6.56
CA THR A 324 13.74 6.35 5.11
C THR A 324 13.54 4.87 4.79
N TYR A 325 12.51 4.52 4.01
CA TYR A 325 12.39 3.17 3.45
C TYR A 325 13.43 2.95 2.36
N ILE A 326 14.07 1.79 2.37
CA ILE A 326 15.04 1.37 1.34
C ILE A 326 14.49 0.14 0.65
N LEU A 327 14.28 0.20 -0.67
CA LEU A 327 13.72 -0.88 -1.45
C LEU A 327 14.74 -1.35 -2.49
N PHE A 328 15.02 -2.65 -2.54
CA PHE A 328 15.93 -3.30 -3.48
C PHE A 328 15.18 -4.25 -4.40
N ARG A 329 15.64 -4.32 -5.65
CA ARG A 329 15.29 -5.38 -6.59
C ARG A 329 15.97 -6.69 -6.15
N PRO A 330 15.50 -7.86 -6.61
CA PRO A 330 16.14 -9.13 -6.28
C PRO A 330 17.61 -9.14 -6.69
N VAL A 331 18.50 -9.46 -5.75
CA VAL A 331 19.92 -9.70 -6.05
C VAL A 331 20.09 -11.18 -6.37
N ASN A 332 20.86 -11.50 -7.42
CA ASN A 332 21.11 -12.88 -7.80
C ASN A 332 21.78 -13.64 -6.63
N LYS A 333 21.14 -14.72 -6.14
CA LYS A 333 21.64 -15.54 -5.03
C LYS A 333 23.05 -16.11 -5.29
N LEU A 334 23.37 -16.39 -6.55
CA LEU A 334 24.71 -16.86 -6.95
C LEU A 334 25.77 -15.75 -6.85
N ALA A 335 25.40 -14.48 -6.66
CA ALA A 335 26.30 -13.37 -6.43
C ALA A 335 26.47 -13.02 -4.94
N THR A 336 25.55 -13.44 -4.06
CA THR A 336 25.55 -13.03 -2.65
C THR A 336 26.89 -13.27 -1.96
N ASN A 337 27.42 -14.49 -2.03
CA ASN A 337 28.70 -14.81 -1.41
C ASN A 337 29.91 -14.24 -2.16
N LEU A 338 29.79 -13.99 -3.47
CA LEU A 338 30.82 -13.26 -4.22
C LEU A 338 30.95 -11.82 -3.71
N ILE A 339 29.82 -11.15 -3.46
CA ILE A 339 29.83 -9.81 -2.86
C ILE A 339 30.45 -9.87 -1.46
N LYS A 340 30.05 -10.85 -0.64
CA LYS A 340 30.63 -11.04 0.70
C LYS A 340 32.14 -11.28 0.66
N SER A 341 32.66 -11.99 -0.34
CA SER A 341 34.10 -12.26 -0.50
C SER A 341 34.90 -11.08 -1.08
N GLY A 342 34.27 -9.93 -1.33
CA GLY A 342 34.94 -8.72 -1.80
C GLY A 342 35.04 -8.61 -3.32
N VAL A 343 34.27 -9.39 -4.08
CA VAL A 343 34.10 -9.19 -5.52
C VAL A 343 33.38 -7.85 -5.75
N ALA A 344 33.87 -7.09 -6.73
CA ALA A 344 33.35 -5.77 -7.04
C ALA A 344 32.02 -5.90 -7.80
N THR A 345 31.11 -4.93 -7.70
CA THR A 345 29.81 -5.03 -8.37
C THR A 345 29.75 -4.23 -9.68
N LYS A 346 28.97 -4.70 -10.66
CA LYS A 346 28.83 -4.05 -11.99
C LYS A 346 28.32 -2.61 -11.85
N GLY A 347 28.86 -1.67 -12.61
CA GLY A 347 28.32 -0.31 -12.74
C GLY A 347 27.63 -0.10 -14.08
N LEU A 348 27.20 1.14 -14.36
CA LEU A 348 26.59 1.53 -15.65
C LEU A 348 27.57 1.41 -16.84
N ASN A 349 28.86 1.28 -16.58
CA ASN A 349 29.90 1.11 -17.60
C ASN A 349 30.03 -0.34 -18.11
N VAL A 350 29.31 -1.32 -17.55
CA VAL A 350 29.33 -2.72 -18.00
C VAL A 350 27.90 -3.22 -18.23
N HIS A 351 27.54 -3.43 -19.50
CA HIS A 351 26.21 -3.90 -19.92
C HIS A 351 26.15 -5.42 -20.14
N GLY A 352 27.27 -6.12 -19.96
CA GLY A 352 27.40 -7.57 -20.07
C GLY A 352 26.44 -8.30 -19.13
N LYS A 353 25.95 -9.47 -19.56
CA LYS A 353 25.02 -10.28 -18.77
C LYS A 353 25.79 -11.23 -17.85
N SER A 354 25.29 -11.41 -16.64
CA SER A 354 25.82 -12.37 -15.68
C SER A 354 25.53 -13.82 -16.10
N SER A 355 26.32 -14.75 -15.61
CA SER A 355 26.02 -16.18 -15.71
C SER A 355 25.26 -16.70 -14.49
N ASP A 356 24.44 -17.72 -14.70
CA ASP A 356 23.70 -18.50 -13.70
C ASP A 356 24.06 -19.99 -13.74
N TRP A 357 25.08 -20.38 -14.52
CA TRP A 357 25.50 -21.77 -14.67
C TRP A 357 27.01 -21.94 -14.82
N GLY A 358 27.50 -23.15 -14.59
CA GLY A 358 28.92 -23.50 -14.71
C GLY A 358 29.82 -22.77 -13.69
N PRO A 359 31.15 -22.88 -13.83
CA PRO A 359 32.09 -22.29 -12.87
C PRO A 359 32.06 -20.75 -12.86
N VAL A 360 31.58 -20.11 -13.92
CA VAL A 360 31.49 -18.65 -14.05
C VAL A 360 30.17 -18.08 -13.52
N ALA A 361 29.28 -18.92 -12.98
CA ALA A 361 28.04 -18.50 -12.35
C ALA A 361 28.29 -17.37 -11.33
N GLY A 362 27.45 -16.33 -11.36
CA GLY A 362 27.55 -15.13 -10.53
C GLY A 362 28.49 -14.05 -11.08
N TYR A 363 29.41 -14.36 -11.99
CA TYR A 363 30.28 -13.37 -12.63
C TYR A 363 29.69 -12.85 -13.95
N ILE A 364 30.31 -11.80 -14.51
CA ILE A 364 30.08 -11.35 -15.88
C ILE A 364 31.18 -11.94 -16.79
N PRO A 365 30.93 -13.03 -17.52
CA PRO A 365 31.94 -13.60 -18.40
C PRO A 365 32.23 -12.65 -19.56
N PHE A 366 33.51 -12.50 -19.94
CA PHE A 366 33.87 -11.74 -21.13
C PHE A 366 33.27 -12.38 -22.38
N ASP A 367 33.31 -13.72 -22.46
CA ASP A 367 32.58 -14.54 -23.42
C ASP A 367 31.11 -14.71 -23.00
N GLN A 368 30.21 -14.02 -23.68
CA GLN A 368 28.79 -14.00 -23.35
C GLN A 368 28.06 -15.30 -23.70
N ASP A 369 28.66 -16.24 -24.44
CA ASP A 369 28.08 -17.58 -24.60
C ASP A 369 28.17 -18.39 -23.29
N LEU A 370 29.00 -17.94 -22.33
CA LEU A 370 29.05 -18.48 -20.97
C LEU A 370 28.10 -17.78 -19.99
N SER A 371 27.30 -16.81 -20.44
CA SER A 371 26.31 -16.10 -19.61
C SER A 371 24.95 -16.82 -19.60
N LYS A 372 23.95 -16.23 -18.93
CA LYS A 372 22.53 -16.67 -19.04
C LYS A 372 21.96 -16.61 -20.47
N LYS A 373 22.68 -15.97 -21.40
CA LYS A 373 22.32 -15.87 -22.82
C LYS A 373 22.95 -16.98 -23.68
N HIS A 374 23.53 -18.01 -23.06
CA HIS A 374 24.06 -19.19 -23.74
C HIS A 374 23.11 -19.69 -24.85
N GLY A 375 23.65 -19.89 -26.06
CA GLY A 375 22.91 -20.36 -27.24
C GLY A 375 22.04 -19.32 -27.94
N GLN A 376 21.90 -18.09 -27.42
CA GLN A 376 21.17 -17.01 -28.09
C GLN A 376 22.12 -16.20 -28.99
N GLN A 377 22.38 -16.70 -30.20
CA GLN A 377 23.40 -16.17 -31.14
C GLN A 377 23.48 -14.64 -31.17
N LEU A 378 22.35 -13.95 -31.48
CA LEU A 378 22.30 -12.49 -31.58
C LEU A 378 22.56 -11.77 -30.24
N ALA A 379 22.08 -12.35 -29.13
CA ALA A 379 22.28 -11.76 -27.80
C ALA A 379 23.71 -11.93 -27.32
N VAL A 380 24.34 -13.07 -27.64
CA VAL A 380 25.76 -13.34 -27.37
C VAL A 380 26.65 -12.42 -28.21
N GLU A 381 26.38 -12.30 -29.50
CA GLU A 381 27.13 -11.41 -30.40
C GLU A 381 27.06 -9.96 -29.93
N LYS A 382 25.85 -9.45 -29.65
CA LYS A 382 25.67 -8.11 -29.09
C LYS A 382 26.33 -7.97 -27.72
N GLY A 383 26.16 -8.95 -26.83
CA GLY A 383 26.76 -8.91 -25.49
C GLY A 383 28.29 -8.85 -25.54
N ASN A 384 28.91 -9.65 -26.41
CA ASN A 384 30.36 -9.63 -26.61
C ASN A 384 30.83 -8.26 -27.12
N LEU A 385 30.05 -7.63 -28.01
CA LEU A 385 30.30 -6.26 -28.47
C LEU A 385 30.19 -5.24 -27.33
N GLU A 386 29.18 -5.37 -26.45
CA GLU A 386 29.03 -4.50 -25.27
C GLU A 386 30.21 -4.64 -24.30
N ASN A 387 30.68 -5.86 -24.01
CA ASN A 387 31.86 -6.06 -23.16
C ASN A 387 33.13 -5.44 -23.76
N LYS A 388 33.34 -5.60 -25.08
CA LYS A 388 34.46 -4.97 -25.80
C LYS A 388 34.36 -3.44 -25.74
N LYS A 389 33.17 -2.89 -25.96
CA LYS A 389 32.89 -1.45 -25.89
C LYS A 389 33.14 -0.92 -24.48
N SER A 390 32.68 -1.63 -23.45
CA SER A 390 32.89 -1.28 -22.04
C SER A 390 34.38 -1.10 -21.70
N ILE A 391 35.25 -1.99 -22.19
CA ILE A 391 36.70 -1.87 -22.01
C ILE A 391 37.27 -0.73 -22.85
N THR A 392 36.82 -0.59 -24.11
CA THR A 392 37.37 0.40 -25.05
C THR A 392 37.04 1.84 -24.65
N GLU A 393 35.83 2.10 -24.14
CA GLU A 393 35.38 3.44 -23.74
C GLU A 393 35.85 3.85 -22.33
N HIS A 394 36.17 2.88 -21.49
CA HIS A 394 36.57 3.08 -20.10
C HIS A 394 37.91 2.40 -19.78
N GLU A 395 38.86 2.47 -20.71
CA GLU A 395 40.18 1.86 -20.56
C GLU A 395 40.87 2.33 -19.26
N GLY A 396 41.52 1.40 -18.56
CA GLY A 396 42.14 1.63 -17.25
C GLY A 396 41.18 1.55 -16.06
N GLU A 397 39.88 1.76 -16.29
CA GLU A 397 38.82 1.60 -15.29
C GLU A 397 38.09 0.26 -15.44
N ILE A 398 37.81 -0.17 -16.68
CA ILE A 398 37.18 -1.45 -16.99
C ILE A 398 38.16 -2.33 -17.76
N GLY A 399 38.19 -3.61 -17.40
CA GLY A 399 39.05 -4.60 -18.03
C GLY A 399 38.48 -6.01 -17.93
N LYS A 400 39.34 -6.99 -18.21
CA LYS A 400 39.04 -8.42 -18.02
C LYS A 400 40.22 -9.11 -17.35
N ILE A 401 39.94 -10.08 -16.49
CA ILE A 401 40.94 -10.86 -15.76
C ILE A 401 40.58 -12.34 -15.74
N PRO A 402 41.54 -13.26 -15.55
CA PRO A 402 41.25 -14.68 -15.36
C PRO A 402 40.33 -14.93 -14.16
N LEU A 403 39.34 -15.80 -14.36
CA LEU A 403 38.45 -16.27 -13.29
C LEU A 403 39.26 -17.13 -12.31
N LYS A 404 39.23 -16.73 -11.04
CA LYS A 404 39.77 -17.51 -9.92
C LYS A 404 38.61 -17.84 -8.97
N LEU A 405 38.46 -19.12 -8.64
CA LEU A 405 37.44 -19.58 -7.68
C LEU A 405 38.13 -20.00 -6.38
N ASP A 406 37.84 -19.30 -5.30
CA ASP A 406 38.33 -19.71 -3.98
C ASP A 406 37.65 -21.00 -3.49
N HIS A 407 38.18 -21.58 -2.41
CA HIS A 407 37.70 -22.84 -1.87
C HIS A 407 36.23 -22.79 -1.42
N LEU A 408 35.79 -21.69 -0.82
CA LEU A 408 34.41 -21.53 -0.35
C LEU A 408 33.46 -21.49 -1.54
N ARG A 409 33.85 -20.79 -2.62
CA ARG A 409 33.05 -20.69 -3.83
C ARG A 409 32.89 -22.03 -4.54
N ILE A 410 33.91 -22.89 -4.54
CA ILE A 410 33.80 -24.24 -5.12
C ILE A 410 32.79 -25.10 -4.35
N GLU A 411 32.83 -25.09 -3.02
CA GLU A 411 31.86 -25.85 -2.22
C GLU A 411 30.44 -25.26 -2.34
N GLU A 412 30.30 -23.94 -2.36
CA GLU A 412 29.01 -23.26 -2.58
C GLU A 412 28.38 -23.66 -3.93
N LEU A 413 29.15 -23.61 -5.02
CA LEU A 413 28.65 -23.97 -6.34
C LEU A 413 28.29 -25.47 -6.44
N LYS A 414 28.99 -26.32 -5.68
CA LYS A 414 28.69 -27.75 -5.56
C LYS A 414 27.40 -28.01 -4.79
N GLU A 415 27.19 -27.36 -3.65
CA GLU A 415 25.95 -27.48 -2.87
C GLU A 415 24.73 -26.98 -3.64
N ASN A 416 24.90 -25.95 -4.46
CA ASN A 416 23.85 -25.44 -5.35
C ASN A 416 23.66 -26.27 -6.64
N GLY A 417 24.42 -27.34 -6.84
CA GLY A 417 24.32 -28.20 -8.03
C GLY A 417 24.76 -27.54 -9.34
N ILE A 418 25.59 -26.48 -9.27
CA ILE A 418 26.07 -25.73 -10.44
C ILE A 418 27.30 -26.39 -11.07
N ILE A 419 28.19 -26.94 -10.24
CA ILE A 419 29.39 -27.68 -10.65
C ILE A 419 29.55 -28.97 -9.85
N LEU A 420 30.31 -29.93 -10.39
CA LEU A 420 30.83 -31.07 -9.65
C LEU A 420 32.35 -31.11 -9.81
N LYS A 421 33.08 -31.20 -8.70
CA LYS A 421 34.54 -31.34 -8.73
C LYS A 421 34.88 -32.80 -9.02
N GLY A 422 35.32 -33.06 -10.25
CA GLY A 422 35.55 -34.39 -10.79
C GLY A 422 37.01 -34.85 -10.69
N LYS A 423 37.41 -35.62 -11.69
CA LYS A 423 38.73 -36.28 -11.77
C LYS A 423 39.87 -35.25 -11.81
N LYS A 424 41.03 -35.68 -11.30
CA LYS A 424 42.29 -34.94 -11.43
C LYS A 424 42.95 -35.28 -12.76
N GLU A 425 43.51 -34.28 -13.43
CA GLU A 425 44.27 -34.39 -14.67
C GLU A 425 45.63 -33.71 -14.49
N ILE A 426 46.64 -34.15 -15.24
CA ILE A 426 47.95 -33.51 -15.32
C ILE A 426 48.14 -33.06 -16.76
N ASP A 427 48.41 -31.77 -16.95
CA ASP A 427 48.67 -31.18 -18.25
C ASP A 427 49.84 -30.20 -18.13
N ASN A 428 50.85 -30.32 -19.00
CA ASN A 428 52.09 -29.54 -18.98
C ASN A 428 52.77 -29.49 -17.60
N GLY A 429 52.76 -30.61 -16.87
CA GLY A 429 53.35 -30.73 -15.52
C GLY A 429 52.52 -30.08 -14.40
N LYS A 430 51.40 -29.42 -14.72
CA LYS A 430 50.51 -28.80 -13.76
C LYS A 430 49.33 -29.69 -13.45
N LYS A 431 48.86 -29.63 -12.21
CA LYS A 431 47.70 -30.37 -11.73
C LYS A 431 46.42 -29.57 -11.99
N TYR A 432 45.42 -30.24 -12.53
CA TYR A 432 44.08 -29.68 -12.73
C TYR A 432 43.03 -30.60 -12.11
N TYR A 433 41.94 -30.02 -11.63
CA TYR A 433 40.72 -30.75 -11.31
C TYR A 433 39.68 -30.42 -12.38
N LEU A 434 39.05 -31.41 -13.00
CA LEU A 434 37.91 -31.17 -13.88
C LEU A 434 36.75 -30.61 -13.06
N LEU A 435 36.11 -29.56 -13.57
CA LEU A 435 34.87 -29.01 -13.03
C LEU A 435 33.76 -29.41 -14.00
N GLU A 436 33.02 -30.45 -13.63
CA GLU A 436 31.92 -30.95 -14.45
C GLU A 436 30.73 -30.00 -14.32
N SER A 437 30.09 -29.73 -15.45
CA SER A 437 28.84 -28.98 -15.58
C SER A 437 27.97 -29.70 -16.60
N ASN A 438 26.64 -29.60 -16.48
CA ASN A 438 25.68 -30.21 -17.39
C ASN A 438 25.71 -29.59 -18.82
N ASN A 439 26.54 -28.58 -19.06
CA ASN A 439 26.68 -27.96 -20.38
C ASN A 439 27.18 -28.95 -21.44
N GLN A 440 26.56 -28.93 -22.63
CA GLN A 440 26.83 -29.88 -23.71
C GLN A 440 27.87 -29.41 -24.73
N VAL A 441 28.32 -28.16 -24.64
CA VAL A 441 29.25 -27.52 -25.60
C VAL A 441 30.64 -27.33 -25.00
N TYR A 442 30.72 -26.97 -23.71
CA TYR A 442 31.96 -26.62 -23.03
C TYR A 442 32.36 -27.65 -21.98
N GLU A 443 33.67 -27.83 -21.81
CA GLU A 443 34.29 -28.53 -20.67
C GLU A 443 35.08 -27.54 -19.84
N PHE A 444 35.15 -27.77 -18.52
CA PHE A 444 35.83 -26.87 -17.59
C PHE A 444 36.84 -27.62 -16.71
N ARG A 445 37.92 -26.93 -16.33
CA ARG A 445 38.89 -27.41 -15.33
C ARG A 445 39.44 -26.25 -14.51
N ILE A 446 39.90 -26.52 -13.30
CA ILE A 446 40.53 -25.55 -12.40
C ILE A 446 41.97 -25.97 -12.09
N SER A 447 42.90 -25.02 -12.11
CA SER A 447 44.29 -25.24 -11.75
C SER A 447 44.47 -25.41 -10.24
N ASP A 448 45.26 -26.40 -9.84
CA ASP A 448 45.64 -26.64 -8.43
C ASP A 448 46.61 -25.57 -7.90
N GLU A 449 47.35 -24.88 -8.79
CA GLU A 449 48.39 -23.91 -8.39
C GLU A 449 47.83 -22.54 -8.01
N ASN A 450 46.87 -22.02 -8.78
CA ASN A 450 46.39 -20.64 -8.67
C ASN A 450 44.86 -20.52 -8.70
N ASN A 451 44.14 -21.64 -8.70
CA ASN A 451 42.69 -21.73 -8.80
C ASN A 451 42.09 -21.03 -10.04
N GLU A 452 42.88 -20.81 -11.09
CA GLU A 452 42.37 -20.27 -12.35
C GLU A 452 41.54 -21.33 -13.09
N VAL A 453 40.41 -20.88 -13.64
CA VAL A 453 39.48 -21.74 -14.37
C VAL A 453 39.72 -21.64 -15.86
N GLN A 454 39.71 -22.79 -16.53
CA GLN A 454 39.83 -22.91 -17.97
C GLN A 454 38.62 -23.59 -18.57
N TYR A 455 38.37 -23.31 -19.84
CA TYR A 455 37.34 -23.96 -20.64
C TYR A 455 37.81 -24.24 -22.07
N LYS A 456 37.16 -25.19 -22.73
CA LYS A 456 37.33 -25.52 -24.15
C LYS A 456 36.00 -25.92 -24.77
N THR A 457 35.90 -25.88 -26.09
CA THR A 457 34.80 -26.55 -26.80
C THR A 457 35.01 -28.06 -26.78
N LYS A 458 33.98 -28.83 -26.41
CA LYS A 458 33.96 -30.29 -26.47
C LYS A 458 34.33 -30.78 -27.87
N GLU A 459 34.97 -31.93 -27.93
CA GLU A 459 35.25 -32.59 -29.21
C GLU A 459 33.91 -32.87 -29.95
N GLY A 460 33.85 -32.51 -31.23
CA GLY A 460 32.63 -32.61 -32.04
C GLY A 460 31.58 -31.51 -31.79
N LYS A 461 31.85 -30.50 -30.95
CA LYS A 461 30.96 -29.35 -30.71
C LYS A 461 31.60 -28.04 -31.16
N ILE A 462 30.75 -27.03 -31.35
CA ILE A 462 31.13 -25.68 -31.77
C ILE A 462 30.32 -24.68 -30.93
N THR A 463 30.86 -23.48 -30.70
CA THR A 463 30.10 -22.40 -30.03
C THR A 463 28.94 -21.92 -30.90
N VAL A 464 28.01 -21.17 -30.32
CA VAL A 464 26.89 -20.59 -31.10
C VAL A 464 27.36 -19.60 -32.18
N LEU A 465 28.56 -19.04 -32.03
CA LEU A 465 29.18 -18.11 -32.99
C LEU A 465 30.10 -18.81 -34.01
N GLY A 466 30.17 -20.14 -34.02
CA GLY A 466 30.98 -20.90 -34.99
C GLY A 466 32.45 -21.04 -34.63
N GLU A 467 32.85 -20.72 -33.39
CA GLU A 467 34.21 -20.89 -32.89
C GLU A 467 34.44 -22.31 -32.32
N LYS A 468 35.67 -22.82 -32.49
CA LYS A 468 36.17 -24.05 -31.85
C LYS A 468 37.56 -23.77 -31.28
N PHE A 469 37.81 -24.17 -30.04
CA PHE A 469 39.07 -23.89 -29.36
C PHE A 469 39.44 -24.90 -28.27
N ASN A 470 40.74 -25.02 -28.03
CA ASN A 470 41.32 -25.79 -26.92
C ASN A 470 41.31 -25.00 -25.61
N TRP A 471 41.83 -25.60 -24.53
CA TRP A 471 41.87 -25.01 -23.19
C TRP A 471 42.39 -23.57 -23.19
N ARG A 472 41.54 -22.65 -22.73
CA ARG A 472 41.86 -21.24 -22.48
C ARG A 472 41.30 -20.81 -21.13
N ASN A 473 41.88 -19.80 -20.50
CA ASN A 473 41.34 -19.26 -19.25
C ASN A 473 39.95 -18.64 -19.50
N ILE A 474 39.03 -18.84 -18.57
CA ILE A 474 37.79 -18.05 -18.54
C ILE A 474 38.18 -16.65 -18.08
N GLU A 475 37.86 -15.64 -18.89
CA GLU A 475 38.03 -14.24 -18.51
C GLU A 475 36.69 -13.67 -18.05
N VAL A 476 36.71 -12.88 -16.98
CA VAL A 476 35.54 -12.16 -16.45
C VAL A 476 35.79 -10.67 -16.50
N MET A 477 34.73 -9.89 -16.68
CA MET A 477 34.80 -8.43 -16.60
C MET A 477 35.26 -8.01 -15.20
N ALA A 478 36.06 -6.96 -15.14
CA ALA A 478 36.62 -6.41 -13.91
C ALA A 478 36.55 -4.88 -13.93
N LYS A 479 36.39 -4.25 -12.76
CA LYS A 479 36.57 -2.80 -12.59
C LYS A 479 37.78 -2.49 -11.73
N ASN A 480 38.37 -1.34 -11.96
CA ASN A 480 39.45 -0.81 -11.15
C ASN A 480 38.92 -0.41 -9.78
N VAL A 481 39.47 -1.02 -8.73
CA VAL A 481 39.19 -0.68 -7.36
C VAL A 481 40.55 -0.47 -6.70
N GLU A 482 40.85 0.80 -6.39
CA GLU A 482 42.11 1.20 -5.75
C GLU A 482 43.37 0.77 -6.53
N GLY A 483 43.33 0.85 -7.86
CA GLY A 483 44.44 0.51 -8.75
C GLY A 483 44.51 -0.97 -9.13
N VAL A 484 43.59 -1.81 -8.65
CA VAL A 484 43.55 -3.25 -8.93
C VAL A 484 42.26 -3.60 -9.66
N LEU A 485 42.38 -4.32 -10.79
CA LEU A 485 41.21 -4.88 -11.47
C LEU A 485 40.61 -6.01 -10.64
N LYS A 486 39.45 -5.77 -10.05
CA LYS A 486 38.66 -6.75 -9.30
C LYS A 486 37.52 -7.29 -10.17
N PRO A 487 37.23 -8.61 -10.13
CA PRO A 487 36.19 -9.19 -10.96
C PRO A 487 34.81 -8.61 -10.60
N LEU A 488 33.89 -8.63 -11.56
CA LEU A 488 32.54 -8.09 -11.42
C LEU A 488 31.49 -9.17 -11.14
N THR A 489 30.58 -8.84 -10.23
CA THR A 489 29.34 -9.59 -9.95
C THR A 489 28.12 -8.65 -9.94
N ALA A 490 26.94 -9.18 -9.58
CA ALA A 490 25.72 -8.37 -9.46
C ALA A 490 25.87 -7.29 -8.39
N ASP A 491 25.24 -6.14 -8.61
CA ASP A 491 25.14 -5.03 -7.66
C ASP A 491 23.81 -5.04 -6.93
N TYR A 492 23.67 -4.08 -6.01
CA TYR A 492 22.44 -3.84 -5.27
C TYR A 492 21.61 -2.78 -6.00
N ASP A 493 20.81 -3.25 -6.94
CA ASP A 493 19.86 -2.42 -7.68
C ASP A 493 18.75 -1.93 -6.73
N LEU A 494 18.76 -0.64 -6.40
CA LEU A 494 17.69 -0.02 -5.63
C LEU A 494 16.42 0.03 -6.49
N PHE A 495 15.34 -0.57 -6.02
CA PHE A 495 14.02 -0.36 -6.59
C PHE A 495 13.57 1.07 -6.34
N ALA A 496 13.59 1.51 -5.07
CA ALA A 496 13.18 2.85 -4.68
C ALA A 496 13.77 3.27 -3.32
N LEU A 497 13.76 4.58 -3.07
CA LEU A 497 14.06 5.16 -1.76
C LEU A 497 12.90 6.08 -1.38
N ALA A 498 12.37 5.93 -0.16
CA ALA A 498 11.25 6.75 0.30
C ALA A 498 11.59 7.44 1.64
N PRO A 499 12.22 8.63 1.60
CA PRO A 499 12.56 9.38 2.79
C PRO A 499 11.32 10.02 3.40
N SER A 500 11.29 10.15 4.72
CA SER A 500 10.23 10.92 5.38
C SER A 500 10.23 12.37 4.89
N LEU A 501 9.05 12.99 4.83
CA LEU A 501 8.93 14.41 4.45
C LEU A 501 9.71 15.32 5.42
N THR A 502 9.82 14.91 6.69
CA THR A 502 10.64 15.59 7.71
C THR A 502 12.13 15.49 7.42
N GLU A 503 12.61 14.37 6.89
CA GLU A 503 13.99 14.25 6.41
C GLU A 503 14.25 15.17 5.21
N ILE A 504 13.30 15.25 4.26
CA ILE A 504 13.40 16.18 3.14
C ILE A 504 13.40 17.65 3.60
N LYS A 505 12.65 17.99 4.66
CA LYS A 505 12.72 19.35 5.25
C LYS A 505 14.13 19.72 5.71
N LYS A 506 14.94 18.76 6.17
CA LYS A 506 16.35 18.99 6.55
C LYS A 506 17.25 19.24 5.34
N GLN A 507 16.88 18.74 4.16
CA GLN A 507 17.60 18.99 2.91
C GLN A 507 17.43 20.43 2.40
N ILE A 508 16.41 21.15 2.87
CA ILE A 508 16.12 22.53 2.46
C ILE A 508 16.95 23.51 3.30
N PRO A 509 17.82 24.35 2.69
CA PRO A 509 18.54 25.40 3.41
C PRO A 509 17.56 26.33 4.14
N GLN A 510 17.76 26.50 5.45
CA GLN A 510 16.80 27.21 6.31
C GLN A 510 16.47 28.62 5.80
N LYS A 511 17.47 29.35 5.28
CA LYS A 511 17.28 30.69 4.68
C LYS A 511 16.31 30.70 3.49
N GLU A 512 16.32 29.67 2.64
CA GLU A 512 15.39 29.58 1.51
C GLU A 512 13.97 29.24 1.99
N TRP A 513 13.86 28.34 2.97
CA TRP A 513 12.59 28.01 3.61
C TRP A 513 11.94 29.24 4.24
N ASP A 514 12.68 29.96 5.08
CA ASP A 514 12.21 31.15 5.80
C ASP A 514 11.73 32.24 4.82
N LYS A 515 12.50 32.48 3.75
CA LYS A 515 12.13 33.44 2.70
C LYS A 515 10.78 33.10 2.06
N VAL A 516 10.48 31.82 1.89
CA VAL A 516 9.22 31.36 1.31
C VAL A 516 8.07 31.42 2.30
N VAL A 517 8.26 30.98 3.54
CA VAL A 517 7.15 30.91 4.51
C VAL A 517 6.75 32.27 5.08
N ASN A 518 7.64 33.26 5.00
CA ASN A 518 7.42 34.65 5.42
C ASN A 518 6.71 35.52 4.35
N THR A 519 6.22 34.92 3.26
CA THR A 519 5.38 35.65 2.30
C THR A 519 3.98 35.94 2.88
N PRO A 520 3.40 37.13 2.63
CA PRO A 520 2.06 37.46 3.11
C PRO A 520 0.94 36.74 2.33
N ASN A 521 1.22 36.22 1.13
CA ASN A 521 0.19 35.60 0.29
C ASN A 521 0.09 34.09 0.56
N SER A 522 -1.04 33.62 1.10
CA SER A 522 -1.26 32.22 1.48
C SER A 522 -1.11 31.22 0.32
N LEU A 523 -1.58 31.57 -0.88
CA LEU A 523 -1.46 30.71 -2.06
C LEU A 523 -0.03 30.69 -2.59
N GLU A 524 0.64 31.84 -2.56
CA GLU A 524 2.05 31.93 -2.93
C GLU A 524 2.95 31.19 -1.94
N LYS A 525 2.61 31.22 -0.65
CA LYS A 525 3.26 30.42 0.41
C LYS A 525 3.19 28.94 0.07
N GLN A 526 1.99 28.43 -0.22
CA GLN A 526 1.81 27.03 -0.63
C GLN A 526 2.64 26.70 -1.86
N LYS A 527 2.53 27.50 -2.94
CA LYS A 527 3.30 27.31 -4.18
C LYS A 527 4.80 27.33 -3.94
N GLY A 528 5.28 28.25 -3.11
CA GLY A 528 6.69 28.37 -2.75
C GLY A 528 7.18 27.14 -1.99
N VAL A 529 6.42 26.66 -1.00
CA VAL A 529 6.74 25.44 -0.24
C VAL A 529 6.75 24.22 -1.16
N THR A 530 5.76 24.08 -2.03
CA THR A 530 5.71 23.02 -3.05
C THR A 530 6.94 23.06 -3.95
N ASN A 531 7.36 24.24 -4.41
CA ASN A 531 8.57 24.39 -5.22
C ASN A 531 9.85 24.02 -4.46
N LEU A 532 9.94 24.32 -3.16
CA LEU A 532 11.06 23.89 -2.33
C LEU A 532 11.08 22.36 -2.18
N LEU A 533 9.93 21.74 -1.91
CA LEU A 533 9.80 20.28 -1.86
C LEU A 533 10.16 19.63 -3.20
N ILE A 534 9.76 20.23 -4.33
CA ILE A 534 10.17 19.76 -5.65
C ILE A 534 11.68 19.90 -5.81
N LYS A 535 12.25 21.08 -5.57
CA LYS A 535 13.67 21.40 -5.77
C LYS A 535 14.59 20.50 -4.95
N TYR A 536 14.25 20.24 -3.69
CA TYR A 536 15.12 19.51 -2.75
C TYR A 536 14.73 18.05 -2.53
N GLY A 537 13.53 17.62 -2.94
CA GLY A 537 13.04 16.25 -2.74
C GLY A 537 12.71 15.48 -4.03
N ILE A 538 12.04 16.09 -5.00
CA ILE A 538 11.46 15.38 -6.17
C ILE A 538 12.32 15.51 -7.43
N GLU A 539 13.03 16.64 -7.57
CA GLU A 539 13.89 16.92 -8.73
C GLU A 539 15.02 15.90 -8.81
N ARG A 540 15.20 15.36 -10.02
CA ARG A 540 16.24 14.38 -10.35
C ARG A 540 16.99 14.85 -11.57
N LYS A 541 18.29 14.63 -11.57
CA LYS A 541 19.19 15.05 -12.64
C LYS A 541 20.03 13.87 -13.09
N PRO A 542 20.39 13.79 -14.38
CA PRO A 542 21.37 12.83 -14.83
C PRO A 542 22.74 13.17 -14.21
N ASP A 543 23.42 12.14 -13.72
CA ASP A 543 24.80 12.14 -13.23
C ASP A 543 25.63 11.23 -14.16
N SER A 544 26.86 11.65 -14.47
CA SER A 544 27.72 10.94 -15.41
C SER A 544 28.13 9.53 -14.96
N THR A 545 28.01 9.22 -13.67
CA THR A 545 28.47 7.96 -13.07
C THR A 545 27.36 7.16 -12.41
N LYS A 546 26.42 7.85 -11.75
CA LYS A 546 25.36 7.24 -10.94
C LYS A 546 24.00 7.19 -11.64
N GLY A 547 23.93 7.51 -12.93
CA GLY A 547 22.68 7.53 -13.71
C GLY A 547 21.78 8.70 -13.32
N THR A 548 20.46 8.53 -13.37
CA THR A 548 19.52 9.61 -12.99
C THR A 548 19.09 9.46 -11.55
N LEU A 549 19.31 10.50 -10.74
CA LEU A 549 18.94 10.53 -9.32
C LEU A 549 18.82 11.96 -8.78
N SER A 550 18.21 12.12 -7.62
CA SER A 550 18.21 13.37 -6.85
C SER A 550 19.49 13.53 -6.02
N ASN A 551 19.73 14.74 -5.51
CA ASN A 551 20.89 15.02 -4.67
C ASN A 551 20.89 14.22 -3.36
N TRP A 552 19.73 14.09 -2.70
CA TRP A 552 19.63 13.32 -1.46
C TRP A 552 19.75 11.82 -1.71
N GLN A 553 19.29 11.31 -2.87
CA GLN A 553 19.53 9.92 -3.27
C GLN A 553 21.03 9.65 -3.43
N LYS A 554 21.79 10.60 -3.98
CA LYS A 554 23.26 10.48 -4.09
C LYS A 554 23.91 10.39 -2.71
N GLN A 555 23.52 11.27 -1.78
CA GLN A 555 24.01 11.22 -0.39
C GLN A 555 23.63 9.89 0.29
N MET A 556 22.40 9.41 0.10
CA MET A 556 21.95 8.11 0.60
C MET A 556 22.79 6.96 0.02
N LEU A 557 23.03 6.95 -1.29
CA LEU A 557 23.90 5.97 -1.96
C LEU A 557 25.28 5.91 -1.30
N ASP A 558 25.91 7.08 -1.08
CA ASP A 558 27.23 7.15 -0.45
C ASP A 558 27.19 6.58 0.97
N ARG A 559 26.16 6.92 1.77
CA ARG A 559 25.96 6.38 3.14
C ARG A 559 25.75 4.86 3.14
N LEU A 560 25.04 4.30 2.17
CA LEU A 560 24.87 2.85 2.03
C LEU A 560 26.21 2.17 1.73
N ASN A 561 26.95 2.67 0.73
CA ASN A 561 28.25 2.11 0.38
C ASN A 561 29.27 2.24 1.52
N GLU A 562 29.27 3.36 2.24
CA GLU A 562 30.11 3.55 3.42
C GLU A 562 29.75 2.55 4.54
N ALA A 563 28.45 2.34 4.79
CA ALA A 563 27.97 1.41 5.81
C ALA A 563 28.47 -0.03 5.57
N VAL A 564 28.47 -0.51 4.32
CA VAL A 564 28.99 -1.86 4.00
C VAL A 564 30.51 -1.93 3.97
N LYS A 565 31.20 -0.83 3.65
CA LYS A 565 32.67 -0.77 3.76
C LYS A 565 33.09 -0.94 5.22
N TYR A 566 32.37 -0.34 6.17
CA TYR A 566 32.62 -0.54 7.59
C TYR A 566 32.33 -1.96 8.10
N THR A 567 31.56 -2.78 7.37
CA THR A 567 31.41 -4.21 7.68
C THR A 567 32.54 -5.08 7.12
N GLY A 568 33.47 -4.50 6.35
CA GLY A 568 34.63 -5.19 5.78
C GLY A 568 34.56 -5.42 4.26
N TYR A 569 33.57 -4.86 3.55
CA TYR A 569 33.51 -4.99 2.09
C TYR A 569 34.67 -4.22 1.42
N THR A 570 35.49 -4.93 0.62
CA THR A 570 36.66 -4.37 -0.06
C THR A 570 36.50 -4.25 -1.58
N GLY A 571 35.32 -4.54 -2.13
CA GLY A 571 35.06 -4.50 -3.57
C GLY A 571 34.70 -3.12 -4.12
N GLY A 572 34.79 -2.07 -3.30
CA GLY A 572 34.39 -0.71 -3.65
C GLY A 572 32.95 -0.43 -3.24
N ASP A 573 32.13 0.02 -4.19
CA ASP A 573 30.70 0.30 -3.97
C ASP A 573 29.83 -0.90 -4.38
N VAL A 574 28.75 -1.15 -3.63
CA VAL A 574 27.74 -2.17 -3.91
C VAL A 574 26.48 -1.60 -4.56
N VAL A 575 26.14 -0.33 -4.30
CA VAL A 575 25.05 0.40 -4.97
C VAL A 575 25.68 1.44 -5.91
N ASN A 576 25.56 1.25 -7.22
CA ASN A 576 26.31 2.07 -8.20
C ASN A 576 25.48 3.17 -8.86
N HIS A 577 24.15 3.08 -8.87
CA HIS A 577 23.29 4.04 -9.58
C HIS A 577 21.99 4.36 -8.84
N GLY A 578 21.26 5.33 -9.38
CA GLY A 578 19.93 5.73 -8.93
C GLY A 578 18.91 4.60 -8.93
N THR A 579 17.70 4.91 -8.46
CA THR A 579 16.62 3.93 -8.30
C THR A 579 16.01 3.49 -9.62
N GLU A 580 15.45 2.28 -9.68
CA GLU A 580 14.62 1.77 -10.80
C GLU A 580 13.44 2.70 -11.14
N GLN A 581 12.99 3.52 -10.19
CA GLN A 581 11.99 4.57 -10.44
C GLN A 581 12.45 5.65 -11.45
N ASP A 582 13.72 5.67 -11.85
CA ASP A 582 14.26 6.54 -12.90
C ASP A 582 14.83 5.78 -14.10
N ASN A 583 14.67 4.45 -14.14
CA ASN A 583 14.93 3.63 -15.32
C ASN A 583 13.78 3.79 -16.33
N GLU A 584 13.64 4.99 -16.89
CA GLU A 584 12.52 5.33 -17.78
C GLU A 584 12.64 4.63 -19.16
N GLU A 585 13.85 4.20 -19.56
CA GLU A 585 14.11 3.60 -20.87
C GLU A 585 13.88 2.09 -20.92
N PHE A 586 14.40 1.35 -19.94
CA PHE A 586 14.34 -0.11 -19.88
C PHE A 586 13.77 -0.58 -18.53
N PRO A 587 12.59 -0.08 -18.10
CA PRO A 587 12.05 -0.42 -16.80
C PRO A 587 11.76 -1.91 -16.70
N GLU A 588 12.05 -2.49 -15.55
CA GLU A 588 11.84 -3.91 -15.27
C GLU A 588 10.78 -4.10 -14.17
N LYS A 589 10.01 -5.19 -14.28
CA LYS A 589 8.94 -5.56 -13.35
C LYS A 589 9.37 -6.79 -12.57
N ASP A 590 9.84 -6.62 -11.34
CA ASP A 590 10.13 -7.73 -10.42
C ASP A 590 8.91 -8.03 -9.55
N ASN A 591 8.71 -9.32 -9.26
CA ASN A 591 7.63 -9.75 -8.38
C ASN A 591 7.96 -9.50 -6.91
N GLU A 592 9.20 -9.81 -6.52
CA GLU A 592 9.65 -9.72 -5.14
C GLU A 592 10.51 -8.47 -4.98
N ILE A 593 10.09 -7.56 -4.09
CA ILE A 593 10.86 -6.36 -3.74
C ILE A 593 11.24 -6.45 -2.27
N PHE A 594 12.53 -6.35 -1.99
CA PHE A 594 13.06 -6.37 -0.63
C PHE A 594 13.04 -4.97 -0.05
N ILE A 595 12.48 -4.81 1.15
CA ILE A 595 12.22 -3.53 1.77
C ILE A 595 12.79 -3.54 3.18
N ILE A 596 13.53 -2.49 3.51
CA ILE A 596 13.96 -2.17 4.87
C ILE A 596 13.17 -0.95 5.30
N ASN A 597 12.31 -1.10 6.32
CA ASN A 597 11.53 0.02 6.83
C ASN A 597 12.36 0.92 7.76
N PRO A 598 11.88 2.13 8.08
CA PRO A 598 12.53 3.06 9.00
C PRO A 598 12.69 2.55 10.43
N GLU A 599 12.01 1.47 10.80
CA GLU A 599 12.17 0.79 12.08
C GLU A 599 13.30 -0.28 12.06
N GLY A 600 13.76 -0.67 10.87
CA GLY A 600 14.78 -1.69 10.64
C GLY A 600 14.24 -3.11 10.43
N GLU A 601 12.94 -3.30 10.20
CA GLU A 601 12.37 -4.59 9.77
C GLU A 601 12.69 -4.89 8.31
N PHE A 602 13.01 -6.16 8.04
CA PHE A 602 13.15 -6.71 6.70
C PHE A 602 11.81 -7.25 6.21
N ILE A 603 11.43 -6.86 4.99
CA ILE A 603 10.14 -7.19 4.38
C ILE A 603 10.41 -7.59 2.92
N LEU A 604 9.71 -8.60 2.41
CA LEU A 604 9.75 -8.97 0.99
C LEU A 604 8.32 -9.15 0.49
N THR A 605 7.96 -8.39 -0.54
CA THR A 605 6.69 -8.54 -1.25
C THR A 605 6.75 -9.76 -2.18
N LYS A 606 5.60 -10.29 -2.60
CA LYS A 606 5.52 -11.52 -3.41
C LYS A 606 5.14 -11.27 -4.87
N ASN A 607 4.51 -10.14 -5.16
CA ASN A 607 4.13 -9.74 -6.51
C ASN A 607 4.08 -8.22 -6.64
N TRP A 608 3.93 -7.77 -7.87
CA TRP A 608 3.89 -6.35 -8.22
C TRP A 608 2.73 -5.59 -7.56
N GLU A 609 1.54 -6.19 -7.54
CA GLU A 609 0.34 -5.58 -6.97
C GLU A 609 0.45 -5.46 -5.45
N MET A 610 1.06 -6.44 -4.80
CA MET A 610 1.40 -6.43 -3.38
C MET A 610 2.43 -5.34 -3.07
N THR A 611 3.43 -5.15 -3.92
CA THR A 611 4.37 -4.04 -3.82
C THR A 611 3.64 -2.70 -3.91
N GLY A 612 2.76 -2.53 -4.90
CA GLY A 612 1.91 -1.35 -5.02
C GLY A 612 1.08 -1.08 -3.77
N ARG A 613 0.34 -2.08 -3.26
CA ARG A 613 -0.46 -1.96 -2.03
C ARG A 613 0.38 -1.67 -0.80
N PHE A 614 1.57 -2.27 -0.69
CA PHE A 614 2.49 -2.02 0.43
C PHE A 614 2.95 -0.56 0.43
N ILE A 615 3.37 -0.06 -0.72
CA ILE A 615 3.78 1.34 -0.90
C ILE A 615 2.59 2.27 -0.65
N GLU A 616 1.38 1.93 -1.11
CA GLU A 616 0.18 2.72 -0.85
C GLU A 616 -0.12 2.85 0.65
N LYS A 617 -0.15 1.73 1.37
CA LYS A 617 -0.49 1.67 2.80
C LYS A 617 0.60 2.27 3.72
N ASN A 618 1.87 2.10 3.38
CA ASN A 618 2.99 2.42 4.29
C ASN A 618 3.83 3.61 3.87
N ILE A 619 3.78 4.02 2.59
CA ILE A 619 4.63 5.09 2.06
C ILE A 619 3.78 6.26 1.57
N THR A 620 2.99 6.09 0.48
CA THR A 620 2.26 7.23 -0.12
C THR A 620 1.06 7.68 0.70
N GLY A 621 0.42 6.77 1.44
CA GLY A 621 -0.65 7.09 2.41
C GLY A 621 -0.12 7.52 3.78
N LYS A 622 1.20 7.67 3.92
CA LYS A 622 1.88 8.15 5.13
C LYS A 622 2.82 9.31 4.77
N ASP A 623 3.51 9.87 5.75
CA ASP A 623 4.33 11.08 5.61
C ASP A 623 5.71 10.85 4.93
N TYR A 624 5.75 10.02 3.90
CA TYR A 624 6.97 9.71 3.13
C TYR A 624 6.91 10.24 1.70
N LEU A 625 8.02 10.81 1.24
CA LEU A 625 8.15 11.24 -0.14
C LEU A 625 8.41 10.03 -1.03
N TYR A 626 7.56 9.84 -2.03
CA TYR A 626 7.72 8.78 -3.03
C TYR A 626 7.26 9.26 -4.41
N TYR A 627 7.96 8.81 -5.44
CA TYR A 627 7.54 8.96 -6.83
C TYR A 627 7.72 7.61 -7.54
N PHE A 628 6.85 7.33 -8.52
CA PHE A 628 6.97 6.14 -9.35
C PHE A 628 7.58 6.46 -10.71
N ASN A 629 8.05 5.41 -11.41
CA ASN A 629 8.70 5.55 -12.71
C ASN A 629 7.79 6.25 -13.73
N ARG A 630 8.32 7.27 -14.42
CA ARG A 630 7.52 8.09 -15.35
C ARG A 630 7.06 7.34 -16.58
N SER A 631 7.65 6.19 -16.88
CA SER A 631 7.24 5.28 -17.96
C SER A 631 6.14 4.31 -17.54
N TYR A 632 5.77 4.22 -16.25
CA TYR A 632 4.60 3.43 -15.86
C TYR A 632 3.31 4.02 -16.45
N ASN A 633 2.37 3.14 -16.77
CA ASN A 633 1.14 3.42 -17.54
C ASN A 633 1.43 4.02 -18.92
N LYS A 634 2.64 3.81 -19.46
CA LYS A 634 3.08 4.19 -20.81
C LYS A 634 3.92 3.06 -21.39
N ILE A 635 4.18 3.13 -22.69
CA ILE A 635 5.12 2.22 -23.36
C ILE A 635 6.52 2.83 -23.23
N ALA A 636 7.39 2.15 -22.48
CA ALA A 636 8.78 2.57 -22.32
C ALA A 636 9.54 2.54 -23.66
N PRO A 637 10.37 3.54 -23.99
CA PRO A 637 10.95 3.66 -25.31
C PRO A 637 11.99 2.58 -25.63
N GLY A 638 12.77 2.10 -24.65
CA GLY A 638 13.89 1.18 -24.84
C GLY A 638 13.47 -0.27 -25.04
N ASN A 639 12.77 -0.86 -24.05
CA ASN A 639 12.31 -2.25 -24.11
C ASN A 639 10.85 -2.42 -24.62
N LYS A 640 10.14 -1.33 -24.91
CA LYS A 640 8.71 -1.34 -25.29
C LYS A 640 7.79 -1.97 -24.25
N ALA A 641 8.23 -2.08 -22.99
CA ALA A 641 7.43 -2.60 -21.91
C ALA A 641 6.31 -1.63 -21.53
N TYR A 642 5.17 -2.18 -21.16
CA TYR A 642 4.07 -1.47 -20.51
C TYR A 642 3.93 -2.02 -19.10
N ILE A 643 4.24 -1.22 -18.10
CA ILE A 643 4.17 -1.60 -16.68
C ILE A 643 3.10 -0.73 -16.02
N GLU A 644 2.08 -1.38 -15.47
CA GLU A 644 0.98 -0.72 -14.79
C GLU A 644 1.36 -0.28 -13.38
N TRP A 645 0.85 0.87 -12.95
CA TRP A 645 0.97 1.33 -11.58
C TRP A 645 -0.25 2.16 -11.19
N THR A 646 -0.76 2.01 -9.97
CA THR A 646 -1.90 2.80 -9.51
C THR A 646 -1.52 4.28 -9.43
N ASP A 647 -2.06 5.10 -10.34
CA ASP A 647 -1.89 6.54 -10.36
C ASP A 647 -3.19 7.23 -9.92
N PRO A 648 -3.23 7.85 -8.72
CA PRO A 648 -4.40 8.58 -8.22
C PRO A 648 -4.92 9.64 -9.19
N ILE A 649 -4.04 10.28 -9.98
CA ILE A 649 -4.43 11.29 -10.98
C ILE A 649 -5.22 10.62 -12.10
N THR A 650 -4.74 9.49 -12.60
CA THR A 650 -5.44 8.71 -13.63
C THR A 650 -6.77 8.18 -13.13
N LYS A 651 -6.87 7.76 -11.86
CA LYS A 651 -8.15 7.35 -11.22
C LYS A 651 -9.16 8.50 -11.18
N ALA A 652 -8.73 9.71 -10.82
CA ALA A 652 -9.59 10.90 -10.79
C ALA A 652 -9.96 11.44 -12.18
N LYS A 653 -9.19 11.09 -13.22
CA LYS A 653 -9.35 11.61 -14.59
C LYS A 653 -10.74 11.33 -15.18
N ILE A 654 -11.35 10.20 -14.81
CA ILE A 654 -12.70 9.80 -15.26
C ILE A 654 -13.75 10.86 -14.89
N ASN A 655 -13.57 11.53 -13.75
CA ASN A 655 -14.50 12.53 -13.21
C ASN A 655 -13.99 13.97 -13.36
N THR A 656 -12.92 14.17 -14.14
CA THR A 656 -12.30 15.48 -14.32
C THR A 656 -12.48 15.93 -15.76
N ILE A 657 -12.96 17.15 -16.01
CA ILE A 657 -13.01 17.71 -17.37
C ILE A 657 -11.57 17.87 -17.94
N PRO A 658 -11.28 17.61 -19.23
CA PRO A 658 -9.92 17.82 -19.74
C PRO A 658 -9.52 19.31 -19.74
N THR A 659 -8.23 19.59 -19.64
CA THR A 659 -7.72 20.95 -19.90
C THR A 659 -7.67 21.23 -21.41
N SER A 660 -7.63 22.52 -21.79
CA SER A 660 -7.44 22.93 -23.19
C SER A 660 -6.19 22.31 -23.83
N ALA A 661 -5.06 22.29 -23.09
CA ALA A 661 -3.82 21.68 -23.55
C ALA A 661 -3.92 20.15 -23.66
N GLU A 662 -4.58 19.49 -22.71
CA GLU A 662 -4.82 18.04 -22.76
C GLU A 662 -5.66 17.67 -24.00
N PHE A 663 -6.72 18.43 -24.27
CA PHE A 663 -7.58 18.26 -25.44
C PHE A 663 -6.78 18.35 -26.74
N ILE A 664 -6.03 19.44 -26.93
CA ILE A 664 -5.20 19.65 -28.14
C ILE A 664 -4.13 18.55 -28.28
N LYS A 665 -3.52 18.10 -27.17
CA LYS A 665 -2.52 17.03 -27.17
C LYS A 665 -3.11 15.71 -27.67
N ASN A 666 -4.32 15.36 -27.26
CA ASN A 666 -4.98 14.14 -27.71
C ASN A 666 -5.36 14.22 -29.19
N LEU A 667 -5.86 15.37 -29.67
CA LEU A 667 -6.09 15.58 -31.10
C LEU A 667 -4.80 15.40 -31.90
N SER A 668 -3.67 15.94 -31.43
CA SER A 668 -2.36 15.74 -32.06
C SER A 668 -1.89 14.29 -32.01
N SER A 669 -2.26 13.53 -30.99
CA SER A 669 -1.93 12.11 -30.87
C SER A 669 -2.68 11.30 -31.94
N ILE A 670 -4.00 11.47 -32.02
CA ILE A 670 -4.84 10.77 -33.00
C ILE A 670 -4.38 11.12 -34.43
N ARG A 671 -4.10 12.41 -34.69
CA ARG A 671 -3.56 12.86 -35.99
C ARG A 671 -2.30 12.11 -36.41
N ARG A 672 -1.37 11.85 -35.48
CA ARG A 672 -0.14 11.10 -35.77
C ARG A 672 -0.38 9.61 -35.96
N SER A 673 -1.39 9.04 -35.30
CA SER A 673 -1.71 7.62 -35.38
C SER A 673 -2.52 7.25 -36.63
N SER A 674 -3.51 8.07 -37.02
CA SER A 674 -4.38 7.78 -38.17
C SER A 674 -4.03 8.56 -39.45
N ASN A 675 -3.06 9.49 -39.38
CA ASN A 675 -2.76 10.47 -40.43
C ASN A 675 -3.93 11.36 -40.86
N VAL A 676 -5.04 11.36 -40.11
CA VAL A 676 -6.23 12.19 -40.37
C VAL A 676 -6.42 13.17 -39.21
N GLY A 677 -6.58 14.45 -39.52
CA GLY A 677 -6.95 15.47 -38.53
C GLY A 677 -8.45 15.44 -38.23
N VAL A 678 -8.87 16.04 -37.11
CA VAL A 678 -10.31 16.26 -36.83
C VAL A 678 -10.98 17.12 -37.91
N TYR A 679 -10.21 18.07 -38.44
CA TYR A 679 -10.50 18.79 -39.68
C TYR A 679 -9.32 18.63 -40.65
N LYS A 680 -9.61 18.71 -41.96
CA LYS A 680 -8.61 18.79 -43.02
C LYS A 680 -8.34 20.24 -43.39
N ASP A 681 -7.12 20.51 -43.86
CA ASP A 681 -6.81 21.81 -44.46
C ASP A 681 -7.34 21.81 -45.91
N SER A 682 -8.62 22.15 -46.05
CA SER A 682 -9.32 22.22 -47.32
C SER A 682 -10.21 23.46 -47.37
N GLY A 683 -10.66 23.84 -48.57
CA GLY A 683 -11.63 24.91 -48.76
C GLY A 683 -13.08 24.51 -48.41
N ASP A 684 -13.30 23.31 -47.87
CA ASP A 684 -14.64 22.83 -47.50
C ASP A 684 -15.15 23.61 -46.27
N LYS A 685 -16.31 24.26 -46.43
CA LYS A 685 -16.97 25.01 -45.34
C LYS A 685 -17.30 24.11 -44.16
N ASP A 686 -17.58 22.82 -44.39
CA ASP A 686 -17.85 21.85 -43.33
C ASP A 686 -16.58 21.54 -42.52
N GLU A 687 -15.41 21.47 -43.19
CA GLU A 687 -14.11 21.29 -42.51
C GLU A 687 -13.74 22.54 -41.70
N PHE A 688 -14.02 23.73 -42.22
CA PHE A 688 -13.86 24.98 -41.48
C PHE A 688 -14.79 25.05 -40.25
N ALA A 689 -16.05 24.63 -40.37
CA ALA A 689 -17.00 24.58 -39.25
C ALA A 689 -16.49 23.65 -38.13
N LYS A 690 -15.95 22.47 -38.48
CA LYS A 690 -15.30 21.58 -37.50
C LYS A 690 -14.11 22.23 -36.81
N LYS A 691 -13.28 22.96 -37.55
CA LYS A 691 -12.14 23.72 -37.00
C LYS A 691 -12.58 24.77 -35.99
N GLU A 692 -13.62 25.55 -36.30
CA GLU A 692 -14.16 26.56 -35.40
C GLU A 692 -14.82 25.94 -34.15
N SER A 693 -15.59 24.86 -34.29
CA SER A 693 -16.16 24.16 -33.12
C SER A 693 -15.08 23.56 -32.21
N VAL A 694 -14.02 22.96 -32.77
CA VAL A 694 -12.88 22.47 -31.96
C VAL A 694 -12.18 23.61 -31.21
N LYS A 695 -12.07 24.79 -31.83
CA LYS A 695 -11.52 25.98 -31.18
C LYS A 695 -12.43 26.49 -30.04
N LYS A 696 -13.76 26.47 -30.23
CA LYS A 696 -14.74 26.78 -29.17
C LYS A 696 -14.64 25.81 -28.00
N ILE A 697 -14.57 24.50 -28.27
CA ILE A 697 -14.36 23.47 -27.22
C ILE A 697 -13.08 23.79 -26.44
N ALA A 698 -11.97 24.04 -27.12
CA ALA A 698 -10.71 24.39 -26.46
C ALA A 698 -10.81 25.68 -25.62
N GLY A 699 -11.66 26.64 -26.04
CA GLY A 699 -12.00 27.85 -25.30
C GLY A 699 -12.79 27.54 -24.02
N TYR A 700 -13.92 26.83 -24.13
CA TYR A 700 -14.75 26.47 -22.97
C TYR A 700 -13.99 25.62 -21.93
N LEU A 701 -13.14 24.70 -22.39
CA LEU A 701 -12.25 23.95 -21.51
C LEU A 701 -11.20 24.84 -20.83
N SER A 702 -10.74 25.92 -21.49
CA SER A 702 -9.87 26.92 -20.88
C SER A 702 -10.61 27.75 -19.84
N ASP A 703 -11.84 28.15 -20.14
CA ASP A 703 -12.68 28.97 -19.25
C ASP A 703 -13.05 28.22 -17.97
N TYR A 704 -13.25 26.90 -18.04
CA TYR A 704 -13.52 26.08 -16.87
C TYR A 704 -12.43 26.25 -15.78
N TYR A 705 -11.15 26.27 -16.19
CA TYR A 705 -9.98 26.38 -15.29
C TYR A 705 -9.50 27.82 -15.05
N ASN A 706 -10.39 28.81 -15.19
CA ASN A 706 -10.02 30.21 -15.01
C ASN A 706 -9.60 30.52 -13.56
N SER A 707 -8.36 30.96 -13.35
CA SER A 707 -7.84 31.32 -12.03
C SER A 707 -8.59 32.47 -11.38
N ALA A 708 -9.24 33.36 -12.15
CA ALA A 708 -10.09 34.42 -11.62
C ALA A 708 -11.29 33.87 -10.83
N ASN A 709 -11.63 32.58 -10.96
CA ASN A 709 -12.71 31.95 -10.19
C ASN A 709 -12.51 32.09 -8.67
N HIS A 710 -11.30 32.35 -8.17
CA HIS A 710 -11.02 32.53 -6.74
C HIS A 710 -11.80 33.68 -6.09
N ILE A 711 -12.21 34.71 -6.85
CA ILE A 711 -13.00 35.85 -6.36
C ILE A 711 -14.46 35.48 -6.05
N PHE A 712 -14.93 34.32 -6.53
CA PHE A 712 -16.29 33.85 -6.31
C PHE A 712 -16.39 32.93 -5.07
N SER A 713 -17.57 32.89 -4.46
CA SER A 713 -17.91 31.90 -3.41
C SER A 713 -17.88 30.46 -3.98
N GLN A 714 -17.78 29.45 -3.10
CA GLN A 714 -17.78 28.05 -3.53
C GLN A 714 -19.05 27.66 -4.29
N GLU A 715 -20.21 28.16 -3.87
CA GLU A 715 -21.47 27.96 -4.57
C GLU A 715 -21.42 28.53 -6.00
N LYS A 716 -20.97 29.78 -6.15
CA LYS A 716 -20.87 30.42 -7.47
C LYS A 716 -19.82 29.74 -8.35
N LYS A 717 -18.69 29.29 -7.77
CA LYS A 717 -17.67 28.48 -8.47
C LYS A 717 -18.28 27.20 -9.06
N ARG A 718 -19.10 26.47 -8.31
CA ARG A 718 -19.77 25.26 -8.80
C ARG A 718 -20.74 25.60 -9.93
N LYS A 719 -21.66 26.55 -9.71
CA LYS A 719 -22.63 26.99 -10.72
C LYS A 719 -21.95 27.41 -12.04
N ILE A 720 -20.95 28.30 -11.98
CA ILE A 720 -20.27 28.78 -13.20
C ILE A 720 -19.46 27.68 -13.90
N SER A 721 -18.80 26.81 -13.14
CA SER A 721 -18.03 25.69 -13.70
C SER A 721 -18.94 24.62 -14.31
N ILE A 722 -20.09 24.33 -13.70
CA ILE A 722 -21.11 23.44 -14.28
C ILE A 722 -21.53 23.99 -15.64
N PHE A 723 -21.93 25.26 -15.71
CA PHE A 723 -22.38 25.86 -16.97
C PHE A 723 -21.29 25.85 -18.05
N ARG A 724 -20.05 26.23 -17.72
CA ARG A 724 -18.90 26.15 -18.65
C ARG A 724 -18.62 24.72 -19.12
N GLY A 725 -18.77 23.74 -18.23
CA GLY A 725 -18.69 22.32 -18.59
C GLY A 725 -19.78 21.92 -19.58
N ILE A 726 -21.02 22.37 -19.35
CA ILE A 726 -22.14 22.11 -20.26
C ILE A 726 -21.92 22.78 -21.64
N GLN A 727 -21.38 24.00 -21.69
CA GLN A 727 -21.03 24.66 -22.97
C GLN A 727 -20.02 23.82 -23.77
N ALA A 728 -18.98 23.29 -23.12
CA ALA A 728 -18.03 22.37 -23.75
C ALA A 728 -18.72 21.08 -24.25
N TYR A 729 -19.62 20.51 -23.45
CA TYR A 729 -20.40 19.33 -23.83
C TYR A 729 -21.27 19.60 -25.08
N ASN A 730 -21.95 20.74 -25.13
CA ASN A 730 -22.81 21.12 -26.24
C ASN A 730 -22.04 21.23 -27.57
N GLU A 731 -20.88 21.89 -27.57
CA GLU A 731 -20.06 21.94 -28.80
C GLU A 731 -19.47 20.58 -29.18
N ILE A 732 -19.16 19.70 -28.22
CA ILE A 732 -18.77 18.31 -28.52
C ILE A 732 -19.93 17.54 -29.18
N GLU A 733 -21.15 17.72 -28.67
CA GLU A 733 -22.36 17.13 -29.27
C GLU A 733 -22.59 17.63 -30.70
N ASN A 734 -22.36 18.93 -30.95
CA ASN A 734 -22.45 19.52 -32.28
C ASN A 734 -21.41 18.92 -33.24
N VAL A 735 -20.17 18.77 -32.79
CA VAL A 735 -19.09 18.13 -33.57
C VAL A 735 -19.45 16.67 -33.87
N LEU A 736 -19.93 15.90 -32.90
CA LEU A 736 -20.35 14.51 -33.10
C LEU A 736 -21.52 14.34 -34.08
N LYS A 737 -22.39 15.36 -34.20
CA LYS A 737 -23.50 15.42 -35.17
C LYS A 737 -23.08 15.98 -36.54
N SER A 738 -21.89 16.58 -36.63
CA SER A 738 -21.37 17.14 -37.88
C SER A 738 -20.98 16.05 -38.89
N LYS A 739 -20.74 16.44 -40.14
CA LYS A 739 -20.38 15.57 -41.25
C LYS A 739 -19.13 14.73 -40.93
N GLN A 740 -19.08 13.53 -41.53
CA GLN A 740 -18.14 12.43 -41.29
C GLN A 740 -16.81 12.82 -40.61
N ILE A 741 -16.73 12.56 -39.32
CA ILE A 741 -15.49 12.58 -38.52
C ILE A 741 -14.92 11.17 -38.47
N ALA A 742 -13.59 11.03 -38.52
CA ALA A 742 -12.96 9.72 -38.47
C ALA A 742 -13.34 8.96 -37.17
N PRO A 743 -13.56 7.63 -37.22
CA PRO A 743 -14.04 6.85 -36.09
C PRO A 743 -13.22 7.03 -34.80
N GLU A 744 -11.91 7.24 -34.91
CA GLU A 744 -11.00 7.44 -33.78
C GLU A 744 -11.33 8.73 -33.01
N TYR A 745 -11.63 9.83 -33.73
CA TYR A 745 -12.08 11.07 -33.09
C TYR A 745 -13.51 10.93 -32.58
N LYS A 746 -14.38 10.21 -33.28
CA LYS A 746 -15.74 9.93 -32.77
C LYS A 746 -15.67 9.25 -31.40
N ASN A 747 -14.83 8.24 -31.24
CA ASN A 747 -14.61 7.57 -29.96
C ASN A 747 -14.01 8.51 -28.90
N TYR A 748 -13.03 9.33 -29.28
CA TYR A 748 -12.44 10.32 -28.38
C TYR A 748 -13.47 11.34 -27.87
N PHE A 749 -14.31 11.88 -28.75
CA PHE A 749 -15.36 12.82 -28.36
C PHE A 749 -16.45 12.17 -27.49
N GLN A 750 -16.79 10.89 -27.71
CA GLN A 750 -17.67 10.15 -26.79
C GLN A 750 -17.05 10.00 -25.39
N TYR A 751 -15.75 9.69 -25.32
CA TYR A 751 -15.01 9.67 -24.05
C TYR A 751 -14.99 11.04 -23.35
N LEU A 752 -14.85 12.14 -24.11
CA LEU A 752 -14.93 13.49 -23.54
C LEU A 752 -16.32 13.81 -22.98
N LYS A 753 -17.40 13.38 -23.66
CA LYS A 753 -18.76 13.54 -23.17
C LYS A 753 -18.96 12.87 -21.82
N GLU A 754 -18.46 11.65 -21.67
CA GLU A 754 -18.53 10.92 -20.40
C GLU A 754 -17.78 11.66 -19.29
N ARG A 755 -16.54 12.12 -19.55
CA ARG A 755 -15.78 12.91 -18.57
C ARG A 755 -16.49 14.19 -18.13
N ILE A 756 -17.07 14.92 -19.08
CA ILE A 756 -17.83 16.14 -18.76
C ILE A 756 -19.10 15.80 -17.98
N THR A 757 -19.82 14.75 -18.38
CA THR A 757 -21.01 14.27 -17.67
C THR A 757 -20.67 13.95 -16.22
N ASN A 758 -19.62 13.16 -16.00
CA ASN A 758 -19.15 12.78 -14.66
C ASN A 758 -18.70 14.00 -13.83
N GLN A 759 -17.95 14.92 -14.44
CA GLN A 759 -17.50 16.14 -13.76
C GLN A 759 -18.67 17.05 -13.36
N VAL A 760 -19.67 17.22 -14.24
CA VAL A 760 -20.84 18.03 -13.94
C VAL A 760 -21.70 17.34 -12.88
N GLN A 761 -21.92 16.03 -12.99
CA GLN A 761 -22.66 15.27 -11.98
C GLN A 761 -21.97 15.36 -10.62
N LEU A 762 -20.64 15.29 -10.56
CA LEU A 762 -19.87 15.49 -9.34
C LEU A 762 -20.11 16.87 -8.73
N LEU A 763 -20.10 17.93 -9.54
CA LEU A 763 -20.36 19.28 -9.02
C LEU A 763 -21.81 19.47 -8.56
N LEU A 764 -22.77 18.82 -9.23
CA LEU A 764 -24.18 18.82 -8.84
C LEU A 764 -24.36 18.12 -7.49
N THR A 765 -23.83 16.91 -7.30
CA THR A 765 -23.99 16.16 -6.03
C THR A 765 -23.35 16.87 -4.84
N HIS A 766 -22.33 17.71 -5.04
CA HIS A 766 -21.75 18.55 -3.98
C HIS A 766 -22.65 19.71 -3.55
N GLN A 767 -23.69 20.06 -4.32
CA GLN A 767 -24.60 21.15 -4.03
C GLN A 767 -26.03 20.64 -3.78
N LYS A 768 -26.59 19.87 -4.72
CA LYS A 768 -27.93 19.28 -4.65
C LYS A 768 -27.95 17.93 -5.38
N SER A 769 -28.32 16.87 -4.67
CA SER A 769 -28.22 15.48 -5.17
C SER A 769 -29.32 15.09 -6.17
N ASN A 770 -30.41 15.85 -6.29
CA ASN A 770 -31.61 15.42 -7.02
C ASN A 770 -31.59 15.72 -8.53
N ILE A 771 -30.57 16.42 -9.04
CA ILE A 771 -30.50 16.81 -10.46
C ILE A 771 -29.51 15.88 -11.19
N GLU A 772 -30.03 15.12 -12.15
CA GLU A 772 -29.18 14.38 -13.10
C GLU A 772 -28.76 15.26 -14.28
N PHE A 773 -27.50 15.13 -14.71
CA PHE A 773 -26.95 15.89 -15.85
C PHE A 773 -27.84 15.83 -17.10
N LYS A 774 -28.35 14.64 -17.45
CA LYS A 774 -29.18 14.45 -18.65
C LYS A 774 -30.50 15.22 -18.58
N LEU A 775 -31.10 15.34 -17.39
CA LEU A 775 -32.32 16.11 -17.16
C LEU A 775 -32.04 17.61 -17.20
N LEU A 776 -30.93 18.04 -16.60
CA LEU A 776 -30.49 19.43 -16.65
C LEU A 776 -30.23 19.87 -18.09
N TYR A 777 -29.46 19.10 -18.86
CA TYR A 777 -29.09 19.42 -20.24
C TYR A 777 -30.32 19.59 -21.16
N LYS A 778 -31.36 18.77 -20.99
CA LYS A 778 -32.61 18.87 -21.77
C LYS A 778 -33.39 20.16 -21.52
N GLN A 779 -33.21 20.81 -20.37
CA GLN A 779 -33.92 22.04 -20.01
C GLN A 779 -33.19 23.31 -20.49
N LEU A 780 -31.96 23.17 -21.02
CA LEU A 780 -31.17 24.29 -21.51
C LEU A 780 -31.34 24.47 -23.02
N ASN A 781 -31.35 25.72 -23.48
CA ASN A 781 -31.52 26.05 -24.89
C ASN A 781 -30.26 26.73 -25.45
N PHE A 782 -29.53 26.02 -26.31
CA PHE A 782 -28.32 26.52 -26.97
C PHE A 782 -28.56 27.12 -28.37
N THR A 783 -29.81 27.40 -28.76
CA THR A 783 -30.13 27.83 -30.12
C THR A 783 -29.88 29.31 -30.40
N GLU A 784 -30.39 30.30 -29.64
CA GLU A 784 -30.25 31.73 -30.05
C GLU A 784 -30.08 32.81 -28.92
N ASN A 785 -29.89 32.46 -27.63
CA ASN A 785 -29.43 33.44 -26.60
C ASN A 785 -28.73 32.76 -25.41
N GLU A 786 -27.39 32.86 -25.31
CA GLU A 786 -26.64 32.27 -24.18
C GLU A 786 -26.88 32.99 -22.84
N THR A 787 -27.22 34.28 -22.86
CA THR A 787 -27.37 35.09 -21.63
C THR A 787 -28.55 34.59 -20.80
N ASP A 788 -29.71 34.45 -21.44
CA ASP A 788 -30.93 33.93 -20.81
C ASP A 788 -30.73 32.47 -20.36
N ASN A 789 -29.92 31.71 -21.09
CA ASN A 789 -29.67 30.30 -20.79
C ASN A 789 -28.92 30.12 -19.46
N PHE A 790 -28.05 31.06 -19.07
CA PHE A 790 -27.41 31.03 -17.75
C PHE A 790 -28.41 31.37 -16.62
N GLU A 791 -29.34 32.30 -16.84
CA GLU A 791 -30.38 32.60 -15.86
C GLU A 791 -31.35 31.42 -15.67
N VAL A 792 -31.74 30.78 -16.77
CA VAL A 792 -32.53 29.53 -16.75
C VAL A 792 -31.80 28.44 -15.99
N PHE A 793 -30.51 28.25 -16.27
CA PHE A 793 -29.65 27.31 -15.53
C PHE A 793 -29.65 27.58 -14.02
N GLN A 794 -29.55 28.85 -13.60
CA GLN A 794 -29.59 29.21 -12.18
C GLN A 794 -30.93 28.82 -11.56
N LYS A 795 -32.05 29.14 -12.21
CA LYS A 795 -33.40 28.76 -11.73
C LYS A 795 -33.54 27.25 -11.57
N ILE A 796 -33.09 26.45 -12.54
CA ILE A 796 -33.18 24.97 -12.46
C ILE A 796 -32.43 24.41 -11.26
N ILE A 797 -31.25 24.97 -10.93
CA ILE A 797 -30.47 24.54 -9.77
C ILE A 797 -31.06 25.05 -8.45
N ASP A 798 -31.75 26.18 -8.46
CA ASP A 798 -32.30 26.78 -7.24
C ASP A 798 -33.70 26.22 -6.88
N GLU A 799 -34.54 25.89 -7.87
CA GLU A 799 -35.92 25.40 -7.71
C GLU A 799 -36.05 23.89 -7.37
N LYS A 800 -35.03 23.08 -7.63
CA LYS A 800 -34.98 21.64 -7.35
C LYS A 800 -33.85 21.31 -6.40
#